data_AF-A0AAU0PL37-F1
#
_entry.id   AF-A0AAU0PL37-F1
#
_cell.length_a   1.000
_cell.length_b   1.000
_cell.length_c   1.000
_cell.angle_alpha   90.00
_cell.angle_beta   90.00
_cell.angle_gamma   90.00
#
_symmetry.space_group_name_H-M   'P 1'
#
loop_
_entity.id
_entity.type
_entity.pdbx_description
1 polymer ?
#
loop_
_entity_poly.entity_id
_entity_poly.type
_entity_poly.pdbx_seq_one_letter_code
_entity_poly.pdbx_strand_id
1 'polypeptide(L)'
;MNTPYGIFEYSRDSFSAYVAYQTNTNFAYLLNKPQIVYLNNYILNFLPEEDKEEYRIVFIYENEYIDKHYIEDYTVYYARCFVNYRKTTSRVHFFKIKKNSNYKKILSDALNGDTTILNDESYLGCIILRPIPKTFLAKVCLKPYPRVKNRLTKYWLAKSYDISLFGIRLKIDTVPFQEQDKVLSACATTALWTFFHSHNSLSNMMLPSSSTITKNSYPEQNGYSREFPNLGLSTEMICRGIRNFHLVPEYFEININNAVTISQMKELIYAYSSSGIPLILGVNVFDKNNNELGMHAITIVGYSIGKMKQDTELHSDNLESLYVHDDRYGPYLKLVFDDNKFKVIIDNKNKAKATCFSEETYTPDTLIIGLYHKIRIPFNSIKTTCTLLNKNMIDMLKETKDEKLDYEIELLNKIVWDISLVTNSTLKSEIINAQSVEGFKEQILTKSLPKYIWRAKIFIDNECIFELLFDATDIEQSKVFIDFVIYDKESSIEYLELLKTYCTIEKSFYSKEEKYNYFSLAQDNFLYGVKEYFKQGETYDTNLNKIYGYLKIPEYLKDLEVDAELLNKEVIRINSEKEVEINNFILNKSMCNDNKYIWLIDKDGFLCITNEYEWTTIGHPTITGGMPARIGGELKFNESEEVWIINNKSGRFSLFEYTIEEQEEYINNAMKYKFIPFFPNEKFKCEVLSIPLG
;
A
#
# COMPACT_ATOMS: atom_id res chain seq x y z
N MET A 1 0.18 -44.70 13.07
CA MET A 1 -0.71 -45.66 12.42
C MET A 1 0.08 -46.20 11.26
N ASN A 2 -0.06 -47.47 10.91
CA ASN A 2 0.64 -48.04 9.75
C ASN A 2 0.01 -47.60 8.41
N THR A 3 -1.02 -46.74 8.45
CA THR A 3 -1.68 -46.21 7.26
C THR A 3 -1.06 -44.85 6.88
N PRO A 4 -0.82 -44.61 5.58
CA PRO A 4 -0.28 -43.33 5.10
C PRO A 4 -1.27 -42.18 5.28
N TYR A 5 -2.57 -42.47 5.24
CA TYR A 5 -3.63 -41.47 5.36
C TYR A 5 -4.89 -42.01 6.02
N GLY A 6 -5.81 -41.10 6.32
CA GLY A 6 -7.16 -41.41 6.77
C GLY A 6 -8.04 -40.16 6.83
N ILE A 7 -9.36 -40.37 6.80
CA ILE A 7 -10.36 -39.31 6.85
C ILE A 7 -11.39 -39.60 7.95
N PHE A 8 -11.68 -38.57 8.75
CA PHE A 8 -12.54 -38.66 9.92
C PHE A 8 -13.43 -37.43 10.02
N GLU A 9 -14.63 -37.61 10.55
CA GLU A 9 -15.43 -36.47 10.99
C GLU A 9 -14.74 -35.79 12.18
N TYR A 10 -14.66 -34.46 12.14
CA TYR A 10 -13.96 -33.70 13.16
C TYR A 10 -14.75 -33.70 14.47
N SER A 11 -14.11 -34.17 15.52
CA SER A 11 -14.45 -33.85 16.89
C SER A 11 -13.18 -33.54 17.65
N ARG A 12 -13.27 -32.72 18.70
CA ARG A 12 -12.11 -32.43 19.57
C ARG A 12 -11.43 -33.71 20.03
N ASP A 13 -12.22 -34.70 20.42
CA ASP A 13 -11.72 -35.93 21.03
C ASP A 13 -11.02 -36.83 20.01
N SER A 14 -11.61 -36.99 18.80
CA SER A 14 -10.99 -37.77 17.73
C SER A 14 -9.70 -37.13 17.21
N PHE A 15 -9.71 -35.81 17.01
CA PHE A 15 -8.51 -35.06 16.63
C PHE A 15 -7.43 -35.14 17.73
N SER A 16 -7.81 -34.95 19.00
CA SER A 16 -6.88 -35.04 20.13
C SER A 16 -6.29 -36.44 20.29
N ALA A 17 -7.06 -37.50 20.02
CA ALA A 17 -6.58 -38.87 20.07
C ALA A 17 -5.53 -39.13 18.98
N TYR A 18 -5.76 -38.60 17.77
CA TYR A 18 -4.79 -38.65 16.69
C TYR A 18 -3.50 -37.89 17.04
N VAL A 19 -3.62 -36.67 17.57
CA VAL A 19 -2.47 -35.86 18.02
C VAL A 19 -1.70 -36.58 19.14
N ALA A 20 -2.39 -37.18 20.12
CA ALA A 20 -1.78 -37.93 21.22
C ALA A 20 -0.87 -39.03 20.69
N TYR A 21 -1.41 -39.81 19.75
CA TYR A 21 -0.69 -40.90 19.11
C TYR A 21 0.54 -40.39 18.33
N GLN A 22 0.40 -39.34 17.51
CA GLN A 22 1.50 -38.85 16.67
C GLN A 22 2.63 -38.18 17.47
N THR A 23 2.32 -37.62 18.63
CA THR A 23 3.26 -36.77 19.38
C THR A 23 3.77 -37.45 20.64
N ASN A 24 3.27 -38.66 20.95
CA ASN A 24 3.47 -39.33 22.23
C ASN A 24 3.12 -38.43 23.43
N THR A 25 2.09 -37.60 23.26
CA THR A 25 1.58 -36.72 24.33
C THR A 25 0.41 -37.40 25.03
N ASN A 26 0.34 -37.29 26.35
CA ASN A 26 -0.77 -37.82 27.13
C ASN A 26 -2.12 -37.22 26.67
N PHE A 27 -3.10 -38.08 26.40
CA PHE A 27 -4.41 -37.69 25.87
C PHE A 27 -5.20 -36.79 26.84
N ALA A 28 -5.20 -37.10 28.14
CA ALA A 28 -5.90 -36.28 29.14
C ALA A 28 -5.27 -34.88 29.28
N TYR A 29 -3.94 -34.77 29.13
CA TYR A 29 -3.26 -33.48 29.05
C TYR A 29 -3.70 -32.69 27.80
N LEU A 30 -3.79 -33.33 26.63
CA LEU A 30 -4.18 -32.67 25.38
C LEU A 30 -5.59 -32.07 25.44
N LEU A 31 -6.56 -32.78 26.01
CA LEU A 31 -7.93 -32.29 26.13
C LEU A 31 -8.05 -31.00 26.95
N ASN A 32 -7.08 -30.74 27.83
CA ASN A 32 -7.01 -29.56 28.68
C ASN A 32 -5.98 -28.52 28.20
N LYS A 33 -5.24 -28.81 27.13
CA LYS A 33 -4.21 -27.90 26.61
C LYS A 33 -4.89 -26.66 26.00
N PRO A 34 -4.52 -25.43 26.44
CA PRO A 34 -5.14 -24.19 25.94
C PRO A 34 -5.19 -24.10 24.42
N GLN A 35 -4.10 -24.48 23.74
CA GLN A 35 -4.04 -24.45 22.28
C GLN A 35 -5.04 -25.39 21.60
N ILE A 36 -5.26 -26.59 22.14
CA ILE A 36 -6.24 -27.54 21.59
C ILE A 36 -7.67 -27.04 21.81
N VAL A 37 -7.95 -26.49 22.99
CA VAL A 37 -9.27 -25.94 23.29
C VAL A 37 -9.56 -24.72 22.42
N TYR A 38 -8.57 -23.82 22.28
CA TYR A 38 -8.67 -22.65 21.42
C TYR A 38 -8.89 -23.05 19.95
N LEU A 39 -8.05 -23.93 19.41
CA LEU A 39 -8.18 -24.42 18.03
C LEU A 39 -9.53 -25.08 17.79
N ASN A 40 -10.06 -25.83 18.77
CA ASN A 40 -11.39 -26.40 18.63
C ASN A 40 -12.48 -25.33 18.48
N ASN A 41 -12.46 -24.30 19.33
CA ASN A 41 -13.40 -23.18 19.21
C ASN A 41 -13.21 -22.42 17.90
N TYR A 42 -11.96 -22.28 17.46
CA TYR A 42 -11.61 -21.63 16.19
C TYR A 42 -12.17 -22.40 14.98
N ILE A 43 -11.91 -23.71 14.90
CA ILE A 43 -12.37 -24.57 13.79
C ILE A 43 -13.90 -24.62 13.74
N LEU A 44 -14.57 -24.68 14.88
CA LEU A 44 -16.03 -24.73 14.93
C LEU A 44 -16.68 -23.42 14.46
N ASN A 45 -15.97 -22.28 14.44
CA ASN A 45 -16.50 -21.03 13.86
C ASN A 45 -16.66 -21.09 12.34
N PHE A 46 -16.05 -22.06 11.64
CA PHE A 46 -16.30 -22.29 10.21
C PHE A 46 -17.62 -23.01 9.93
N LEU A 47 -18.30 -23.46 10.98
CA LEU A 47 -19.59 -24.15 10.93
C LEU A 47 -20.57 -23.45 11.89
N PRO A 48 -21.08 -22.25 11.54
CA PRO A 48 -22.07 -21.53 12.34
C PRO A 48 -23.35 -22.37 12.51
N GLU A 49 -24.17 -22.06 13.53
CA GLU A 49 -25.36 -22.87 13.87
C GLU A 49 -26.29 -23.11 12.66
N GLU A 50 -26.47 -22.10 11.82
CA GLU A 50 -27.25 -22.17 10.58
C GLU A 50 -26.74 -23.21 9.57
N ASP A 51 -25.43 -23.46 9.55
CA ASP A 51 -24.81 -24.42 8.64
C ASP A 51 -24.69 -25.82 9.24
N LYS A 52 -24.89 -25.98 10.55
CA LYS A 52 -24.70 -27.27 11.23
C LYS A 52 -25.70 -28.33 10.78
N GLU A 53 -26.86 -27.95 10.26
CA GLU A 53 -27.84 -28.92 9.76
C GLU A 53 -27.41 -29.52 8.42
N GLU A 54 -26.79 -28.73 7.54
CA GLU A 54 -26.40 -29.16 6.19
C GLU A 54 -24.94 -29.65 6.10
N TYR A 55 -24.03 -29.07 6.89
CA TYR A 55 -22.59 -29.28 6.75
C TYR A 55 -21.94 -29.91 7.99
N ARG A 56 -20.77 -30.52 7.78
CA ARG A 56 -19.87 -31.02 8.82
C ARG A 56 -18.42 -30.70 8.46
N ILE A 57 -17.56 -30.68 9.46
CA ILE A 57 -16.12 -30.59 9.26
C ILE A 57 -15.53 -31.99 9.28
N VAL A 58 -14.67 -32.28 8.32
CA VAL A 58 -13.85 -33.49 8.31
C VAL A 58 -12.38 -33.12 8.34
N PHE A 59 -11.55 -33.99 8.89
CA PHE A 59 -10.11 -33.89 8.76
C PHE A 59 -9.51 -35.09 8.02
N ILE A 60 -8.52 -34.80 7.18
CA ILE A 60 -7.73 -35.77 6.41
C ILE A 60 -6.30 -35.65 6.88
N TYR A 61 -5.64 -36.75 7.24
CA TYR A 61 -4.23 -36.69 7.60
C TYR A 61 -3.32 -37.33 6.55
N GLU A 62 -2.12 -36.78 6.43
CA GLU A 62 -0.97 -37.31 5.70
C GLU A 62 0.12 -37.65 6.74
N ASN A 63 0.49 -38.91 6.84
CA ASN A 63 1.62 -39.35 7.67
C ASN A 63 2.93 -39.28 6.88
N GLU A 64 4.04 -39.24 7.63
CA GLU A 64 5.39 -39.21 7.06
C GLU A 64 5.69 -37.99 6.18
N TYR A 65 4.99 -36.87 6.43
CA TYR A 65 5.22 -35.61 5.74
C TYR A 65 6.58 -35.01 6.13
N ILE A 66 7.32 -34.47 5.16
CA ILE A 66 8.57 -33.74 5.41
C ILE A 66 8.25 -32.25 5.41
N ASP A 67 8.21 -31.67 6.61
CA ASP A 67 8.11 -30.23 6.75
C ASP A 67 9.49 -29.57 6.66
N LYS A 68 9.62 -28.54 5.81
CA LYS A 68 10.88 -27.83 5.56
C LYS A 68 11.47 -27.23 6.84
N HIS A 69 10.64 -26.59 7.67
CA HIS A 69 11.15 -25.91 8.86
C HIS A 69 11.49 -26.91 9.96
N TYR A 70 10.62 -27.91 10.18
CA TYR A 70 10.87 -28.93 11.17
C TYR A 70 12.09 -29.80 10.85
N ILE A 71 12.36 -30.15 9.59
CA ILE A 71 13.54 -30.97 9.27
C ILE A 71 14.85 -30.22 9.58
N GLU A 72 14.88 -28.91 9.34
CA GLU A 72 16.02 -28.05 9.75
C GLU A 72 16.17 -28.06 11.28
N ASP A 73 15.09 -27.75 12.01
CA ASP A 73 15.06 -27.77 13.48
C ASP A 73 15.45 -29.14 14.07
N TYR A 74 14.98 -30.22 13.44
CA TYR A 74 15.31 -31.60 13.78
C TYR A 74 16.81 -31.86 13.69
N THR A 75 17.45 -31.47 12.60
CA THR A 75 18.89 -31.69 12.40
C THR A 75 19.73 -30.89 13.39
N VAL A 76 19.29 -29.68 13.77
CA VAL A 76 20.02 -28.81 14.69
C VAL A 76 20.09 -29.39 16.10
N TYR A 77 19.01 -30.03 16.58
CA TYR A 77 18.92 -30.46 17.98
C TYR A 77 18.43 -31.89 18.15
N TYR A 78 17.25 -32.22 17.62
CA TYR A 78 16.56 -33.48 17.96
C TYR A 78 17.24 -34.74 17.41
N ALA A 79 17.97 -34.64 16.30
CA ALA A 79 18.76 -35.76 15.75
C ALA A 79 19.88 -36.24 16.68
N ARG A 80 20.28 -35.41 17.65
CA ARG A 80 21.38 -35.66 18.58
C ARG A 80 20.89 -36.10 19.96
N CYS A 81 19.58 -36.16 20.17
CA CYS A 81 18.98 -36.63 21.42
C CYS A 81 19.10 -38.16 21.55
N PHE A 82 19.19 -38.64 22.79
CA PHE A 82 19.13 -40.09 23.07
C PHE A 82 17.77 -40.69 22.70
N VAL A 83 16.69 -39.94 22.98
CA VAL A 83 15.34 -40.30 22.53
C VAL A 83 15.28 -40.16 21.00
N ASN A 84 14.83 -41.21 20.33
CA ASN A 84 14.69 -41.21 18.88
C ASN A 84 13.43 -40.46 18.43
N TYR A 85 13.53 -39.15 18.28
CA TYR A 85 12.47 -38.34 17.66
C TYR A 85 12.40 -38.62 16.17
N ARG A 86 11.17 -38.70 15.63
CA ARG A 86 10.96 -38.90 14.19
C ARG A 86 11.33 -37.63 13.42
N LYS A 87 12.04 -37.78 12.31
CA LYS A 87 12.33 -36.66 11.38
C LYS A 87 11.10 -36.20 10.59
N THR A 88 10.08 -37.06 10.47
CA THR A 88 8.86 -36.81 9.72
C THR A 88 7.75 -36.26 10.61
N THR A 89 6.91 -35.41 10.06
CA THR A 89 5.71 -34.85 10.70
C THR A 89 4.44 -35.51 10.17
N SER A 90 3.28 -35.13 10.73
CA SER A 90 1.97 -35.42 10.14
C SER A 90 1.31 -34.11 9.71
N ARG A 91 0.70 -34.07 8.53
CA ARG A 91 -0.10 -32.93 8.07
C ARG A 91 -1.56 -33.27 8.16
N VAL A 92 -2.38 -32.40 8.75
CA VAL A 92 -3.81 -32.62 8.93
C VAL A 92 -4.57 -31.50 8.24
N HIS A 93 -5.39 -31.84 7.26
CA HIS A 93 -6.20 -30.94 6.44
C HIS A 93 -7.64 -30.93 6.93
N PHE A 94 -8.30 -29.78 6.88
CA PHE A 94 -9.68 -29.59 7.32
C PHE A 94 -10.54 -29.16 6.13
N PHE A 95 -11.72 -29.75 6.00
CA PHE A 95 -12.70 -29.42 4.96
C PHE A 95 -14.10 -29.30 5.54
N LYS A 96 -14.88 -28.34 5.02
CA LYS A 96 -16.32 -28.23 5.25
C LYS A 96 -17.05 -28.95 4.11
N ILE A 97 -17.83 -29.97 4.45
CA ILE A 97 -18.52 -30.82 3.46
C ILE A 97 -19.99 -31.01 3.85
N LYS A 98 -20.85 -31.34 2.88
CA LYS A 98 -22.25 -31.65 3.15
C LYS A 98 -22.40 -32.96 3.94
N LYS A 99 -23.30 -32.98 4.92
CA LYS A 99 -23.55 -34.13 5.81
C LYS A 99 -24.07 -35.36 5.08
N ASN A 100 -24.94 -35.16 4.08
CA ASN A 100 -25.50 -36.23 3.25
C ASN A 100 -24.46 -36.92 2.36
N SER A 101 -23.27 -36.34 2.20
CA SER A 101 -22.22 -36.87 1.33
C SER A 101 -21.31 -37.84 2.07
N ASN A 102 -20.94 -38.96 1.44
CA ASN A 102 -20.01 -39.93 2.03
C ASN A 102 -18.56 -39.43 1.90
N TYR A 103 -17.98 -38.89 2.98
CA TYR A 103 -16.63 -38.33 2.96
C TYR A 103 -15.53 -39.33 2.58
N LYS A 104 -15.70 -40.63 2.89
CA LYS A 104 -14.74 -41.65 2.47
C LYS A 104 -14.73 -41.83 0.96
N LYS A 105 -15.92 -41.80 0.36
CA LYS A 105 -16.06 -41.82 -1.10
C LYS A 105 -15.50 -40.54 -1.72
N ILE A 106 -15.79 -39.36 -1.15
CA ILE A 106 -15.21 -38.08 -1.61
C ILE A 106 -13.68 -38.14 -1.69
N LEU A 107 -13.01 -38.62 -0.64
CA LEU A 107 -11.55 -38.77 -0.68
C LEU A 107 -11.11 -39.79 -1.74
N SER A 108 -11.81 -40.91 -1.85
CA SER A 108 -11.52 -41.91 -2.88
C SER A 108 -11.64 -41.33 -4.30
N ASP A 109 -12.71 -40.61 -4.59
CA ASP A 109 -12.98 -40.01 -5.90
C ASP A 109 -11.91 -38.94 -6.23
N ALA A 110 -11.54 -38.12 -5.23
CA ALA A 110 -10.47 -37.13 -5.38
C ALA A 110 -9.09 -37.74 -5.65
N LEU A 111 -8.76 -38.86 -5.01
CA LEU A 111 -7.54 -39.62 -5.31
C LEU A 111 -7.55 -40.26 -6.71
N ASN A 112 -8.74 -40.42 -7.31
CA ASN A 112 -8.91 -40.86 -8.70
C ASN A 112 -9.09 -39.68 -9.68
N GLY A 113 -8.87 -38.44 -9.23
CA GLY A 113 -8.85 -37.24 -10.07
C GLY A 113 -10.08 -36.33 -9.98
N ASP A 114 -11.15 -36.72 -9.28
CA ASP A 114 -12.33 -35.88 -9.09
C ASP A 114 -12.19 -34.97 -7.85
N THR A 115 -11.59 -33.80 -8.05
CA THR A 115 -11.36 -32.80 -6.99
C THR A 115 -12.50 -31.80 -6.86
N THR A 116 -13.69 -32.08 -7.42
CA THR A 116 -14.82 -31.12 -7.41
C THR A 116 -15.27 -30.74 -6.02
N ILE A 117 -15.19 -31.65 -5.05
CA ILE A 117 -15.60 -31.40 -3.65
C ILE A 117 -14.41 -30.97 -2.78
N LEU A 118 -13.22 -31.55 -2.98
CA LEU A 118 -12.00 -31.17 -2.25
C LEU A 118 -11.26 -30.08 -3.02
N ASN A 119 -11.68 -28.83 -2.81
CA ASN A 119 -11.22 -27.66 -3.54
C ASN A 119 -10.99 -26.47 -2.58
N ASP A 120 -10.59 -25.31 -3.10
CA ASP A 120 -10.28 -24.10 -2.31
C ASP A 120 -11.48 -23.55 -1.51
N GLU A 121 -12.70 -23.75 -2.00
CA GLU A 121 -13.93 -23.29 -1.34
C GLU A 121 -14.21 -24.11 -0.08
N SER A 122 -14.18 -25.44 -0.20
CA SER A 122 -14.44 -26.37 0.91
C SER A 122 -13.27 -26.49 1.88
N TYR A 123 -12.06 -26.13 1.46
CA TYR A 123 -10.85 -26.24 2.27
C TYR A 123 -10.79 -25.16 3.37
N LEU A 124 -10.56 -25.58 4.61
CA LEU A 124 -10.47 -24.69 5.78
C LEU A 124 -9.03 -24.43 6.23
N GLY A 125 -8.10 -25.28 5.76
CA GLY A 125 -6.67 -25.16 6.07
C GLY A 125 -6.04 -26.46 6.56
N CYS A 126 -4.80 -26.37 7.02
CA CYS A 126 -4.05 -27.51 7.56
C CYS A 126 -3.22 -27.19 8.80
N ILE A 127 -2.91 -28.24 9.56
CA ILE A 127 -2.01 -28.22 10.71
C ILE A 127 -0.90 -29.24 10.47
N ILE A 128 0.35 -28.80 10.57
CA ILE A 128 1.51 -29.68 10.61
C ILE A 128 1.85 -29.97 12.08
N LEU A 129 1.86 -31.26 12.41
CA LEU A 129 2.14 -31.80 13.73
C LEU A 129 3.58 -32.34 13.76
N ARG A 130 4.47 -31.66 14.49
CA ARG A 130 5.80 -32.20 14.77
C ARG A 130 5.71 -33.24 15.89
N PRO A 131 6.49 -34.34 15.82
CA PRO A 131 6.46 -35.44 16.78
C PRO A 131 7.20 -35.10 18.08
N ILE A 132 6.95 -33.91 18.64
CA ILE A 132 7.54 -33.43 19.89
C ILE A 132 6.44 -33.40 20.98
N PRO A 133 6.61 -34.14 22.10
CA PRO A 133 5.60 -34.17 23.15
C PRO A 133 5.30 -32.77 23.71
N LYS A 134 4.02 -32.49 23.96
CA LYS A 134 3.48 -31.25 24.56
C LYS A 134 3.56 -29.97 23.70
N THR A 135 4.49 -29.87 22.75
CA THR A 135 4.70 -28.68 21.88
C THR A 135 4.69 -29.05 20.40
N PHE A 136 3.57 -29.56 19.91
CA PHE A 136 3.49 -30.28 18.64
C PHE A 136 2.96 -29.46 17.46
N LEU A 137 2.40 -28.27 17.68
CA LEU A 137 1.85 -27.46 16.59
C LEU A 137 2.98 -26.71 15.86
N ALA A 138 3.50 -27.30 14.79
CA ALA A 138 4.64 -26.74 14.05
C ALA A 138 4.23 -25.60 13.11
N LYS A 139 3.18 -25.82 12.31
CA LYS A 139 2.66 -24.83 11.36
C LYS A 139 1.17 -25.01 11.18
N VAL A 140 0.40 -24.01 11.57
CA VAL A 140 -1.07 -24.00 11.53
C VAL A 140 -1.49 -22.94 10.53
N CYS A 141 -2.02 -23.37 9.39
CA CYS A 141 -2.54 -22.51 8.33
C CYS A 141 -4.05 -22.71 8.29
N LEU A 142 -4.83 -21.85 8.94
CA LEU A 142 -6.30 -21.90 8.95
C LEU A 142 -6.86 -20.62 8.34
N LYS A 143 -8.04 -20.70 7.70
CA LYS A 143 -8.71 -19.51 7.16
C LYS A 143 -8.93 -18.50 8.29
N PRO A 144 -8.76 -17.19 8.06
CA PRO A 144 -9.18 -16.19 9.03
C PRO A 144 -10.68 -16.29 9.33
N TYR A 145 -11.15 -15.62 10.38
CA TYR A 145 -12.58 -15.59 10.71
C TYR A 145 -13.44 -15.22 9.49
N PRO A 146 -14.63 -15.84 9.30
CA PRO A 146 -15.55 -15.53 8.21
C PRO A 146 -16.19 -14.16 8.44
N ARG A 147 -15.43 -13.09 8.18
CA ARG A 147 -15.83 -11.70 8.33
C ARG A 147 -15.47 -10.93 7.07
N VAL A 148 -16.14 -9.80 6.86
CA VAL A 148 -15.77 -8.86 5.81
C VAL A 148 -14.51 -8.11 6.25
N LYS A 149 -13.46 -8.22 5.43
CA LYS A 149 -12.22 -7.47 5.62
C LYS A 149 -12.43 -6.04 5.10
N ASN A 150 -12.30 -5.06 5.96
CA ASN A 150 -12.41 -3.65 5.62
C ASN A 150 -11.44 -2.83 6.48
N ARG A 151 -10.58 -2.03 5.83
CA ARG A 151 -9.52 -1.28 6.50
C ARG A 151 -10.03 -0.33 7.60
N LEU A 152 -11.17 0.34 7.36
CA LEU A 152 -11.75 1.31 8.29
C LEU A 152 -12.52 0.66 9.44
N THR A 153 -12.73 -0.66 9.44
CA THR A 153 -13.48 -1.31 10.51
C THR A 153 -12.77 -2.53 11.08
N LYS A 154 -12.35 -3.47 10.25
CA LYS A 154 -11.72 -4.73 10.65
C LYS A 154 -10.74 -5.19 9.59
N TYR A 155 -9.46 -5.25 9.94
CA TYR A 155 -8.42 -5.64 9.01
C TYR A 155 -7.55 -6.75 9.61
N TRP A 156 -7.10 -7.67 8.77
CA TRP A 156 -6.11 -8.68 9.12
C TRP A 156 -5.20 -9.00 7.94
N LEU A 157 -3.98 -9.38 8.28
CA LEU A 157 -2.97 -9.85 7.35
C LEU A 157 -3.29 -11.27 6.90
N ALA A 158 -3.00 -11.54 5.63
CA ALA A 158 -3.07 -12.85 5.04
C ALA A 158 -2.13 -12.88 3.82
N LYS A 159 -1.44 -13.99 3.63
CA LYS A 159 -0.66 -14.27 2.41
C LYS A 159 -1.15 -15.58 1.81
N SER A 160 -1.03 -15.68 0.50
CA SER A 160 -1.44 -16.88 -0.22
C SER A 160 -0.41 -17.99 -0.05
N TYR A 161 -0.87 -19.18 0.33
CA TYR A 161 -0.06 -20.39 0.44
C TYR A 161 -0.63 -21.48 -0.46
N ASP A 162 0.22 -21.98 -1.36
CA ASP A 162 -0.07 -23.17 -2.14
C ASP A 162 0.18 -24.42 -1.29
N ILE A 163 -0.80 -25.31 -1.28
CA ILE A 163 -0.83 -26.53 -0.50
C ILE A 163 -1.13 -27.69 -1.44
N SER A 164 -0.46 -28.81 -1.21
CA SER A 164 -0.79 -30.07 -1.86
C SER A 164 -1.29 -31.06 -0.82
N LEU A 165 -2.39 -31.74 -1.14
CA LEU A 165 -2.90 -32.92 -0.42
C LEU A 165 -2.88 -34.09 -1.42
N PHE A 166 -1.92 -35.01 -1.29
CA PHE A 166 -1.76 -36.13 -2.23
C PHE A 166 -1.77 -35.74 -3.74
N GLY A 167 -1.25 -34.55 -4.08
CA GLY A 167 -1.25 -34.03 -5.46
C GLY A 167 -2.44 -33.11 -5.80
N ILE A 168 -3.50 -33.09 -4.98
CA ILE A 168 -4.60 -32.14 -5.09
C ILE A 168 -4.07 -30.75 -4.73
N ARG A 169 -4.20 -29.80 -5.66
CA ARG A 169 -3.77 -28.41 -5.46
C ARG A 169 -4.83 -27.65 -4.68
N LEU A 170 -4.42 -27.03 -3.59
CA LEU A 170 -5.26 -26.23 -2.71
C LEU A 170 -4.56 -24.91 -2.44
N LYS A 171 -5.32 -23.84 -2.29
CA LYS A 171 -4.83 -22.52 -1.90
C LYS A 171 -5.50 -22.07 -0.61
N ILE A 172 -4.73 -21.38 0.23
CA ILE A 172 -5.26 -20.72 1.41
C ILE A 172 -4.59 -19.36 1.64
N ASP A 173 -5.41 -18.35 1.92
CA ASP A 173 -4.94 -17.03 2.32
C ASP A 173 -4.98 -16.93 3.84
N THR A 174 -3.81 -16.89 4.47
CA THR A 174 -3.68 -16.84 5.93
C THR A 174 -2.29 -16.37 6.35
N VAL A 175 -2.12 -16.04 7.63
CA VAL A 175 -0.83 -16.00 8.29
C VAL A 175 -0.69 -17.33 9.05
N PRO A 176 0.37 -18.10 8.82
CA PRO A 176 0.65 -19.29 9.61
C PRO A 176 0.88 -18.97 11.09
N PHE A 177 0.35 -19.81 11.97
CA PHE A 177 0.62 -19.81 13.41
C PHE A 177 1.57 -20.96 13.77
N GLN A 178 2.39 -20.76 14.80
CA GLN A 178 3.28 -21.76 15.35
C GLN A 178 3.21 -21.73 16.88
N GLU A 179 3.29 -22.90 17.51
CA GLU A 179 3.47 -23.03 18.96
C GLU A 179 4.98 -23.05 19.29
N GLN A 180 5.39 -22.39 20.37
CA GLN A 180 6.76 -22.49 20.88
C GLN A 180 7.11 -23.93 21.31
N ASP A 181 8.33 -24.39 21.02
CA ASP A 181 8.84 -25.66 21.55
C ASP A 181 9.66 -25.53 22.84
N LYS A 182 10.02 -24.30 23.25
CA LYS A 182 10.88 -23.96 24.40
C LYS A 182 12.31 -24.49 24.35
N VAL A 183 12.69 -25.22 23.30
CA VAL A 183 14.03 -25.80 23.12
C VAL A 183 14.78 -25.01 22.05
N LEU A 184 14.18 -24.86 20.87
CA LEU A 184 14.70 -24.09 19.76
C LEU A 184 14.02 -22.71 19.69
N SER A 185 12.72 -22.65 19.98
CA SER A 185 11.92 -21.43 19.87
C SER A 185 11.33 -21.03 21.21
N ALA A 186 11.78 -19.88 21.74
CA ALA A 186 11.06 -19.13 22.75
C ALA A 186 10.02 -18.19 22.12
N CYS A 187 9.24 -17.49 22.95
CA CYS A 187 8.16 -16.60 22.49
C CYS A 187 8.58 -15.61 21.40
N ALA A 188 9.69 -14.89 21.60
CA ALA A 188 10.20 -13.92 20.64
C ALA A 188 10.62 -14.55 19.30
N THR A 189 11.13 -15.79 19.30
CA THR A 189 11.45 -16.51 18.06
C THR A 189 10.16 -16.86 17.30
N THR A 190 9.13 -17.32 18.00
CA THR A 190 7.81 -17.62 17.41
C THR A 190 7.11 -16.37 16.88
N ALA A 191 7.25 -15.23 17.58
CA ALA A 191 6.77 -13.93 17.13
C ALA A 191 7.52 -13.44 15.88
N LEU A 192 8.84 -13.58 15.83
CA LEU A 192 9.64 -13.30 14.62
C LEU A 192 9.23 -14.20 13.46
N TRP A 193 9.03 -15.50 13.72
CA TRP A 193 8.59 -16.45 12.69
C TRP A 193 7.27 -16.03 12.08
N THR A 194 6.28 -15.70 12.92
CA THR A 194 4.98 -15.20 12.45
C THR A 194 5.13 -13.87 11.72
N PHE A 195 5.96 -12.96 12.23
CA PHE A 195 6.26 -11.68 11.60
C PHE A 195 6.80 -11.87 10.18
N PHE A 196 7.80 -12.74 9.96
CA PHE A 196 8.31 -13.00 8.61
C PHE A 196 7.27 -13.66 7.70
N HIS A 197 6.48 -14.58 8.25
CA HIS A 197 5.39 -15.25 7.55
C HIS A 197 4.23 -14.32 7.14
N SER A 198 4.09 -13.16 7.80
CA SER A 198 3.07 -12.15 7.50
C SER A 198 3.60 -10.95 6.70
N HIS A 199 4.91 -10.77 6.61
CA HIS A 199 5.51 -9.64 5.89
C HIS A 199 5.42 -9.79 4.36
N ASN A 200 4.80 -8.82 3.68
CA ASN A 200 4.53 -8.89 2.24
C ASN A 200 5.78 -8.76 1.35
N SER A 201 6.85 -8.11 1.81
CA SER A 201 8.10 -8.02 1.03
C SER A 201 8.92 -9.32 1.02
N LEU A 202 8.58 -10.29 1.88
CA LEU A 202 9.34 -11.54 1.99
C LEU A 202 8.65 -12.66 1.20
N SER A 203 9.41 -13.38 0.39
CA SER A 203 8.89 -14.54 -0.35
C SER A 203 8.68 -15.73 0.58
N ASN A 204 7.54 -16.43 0.43
CA ASN A 204 7.24 -17.64 1.18
C ASN A 204 8.32 -18.74 1.01
N MET A 205 9.06 -18.73 -0.10
CA MET A 205 10.12 -19.71 -0.38
C MET A 205 11.38 -19.50 0.47
N MET A 206 11.66 -18.25 0.87
CA MET A 206 12.88 -17.85 1.57
C MET A 206 12.70 -17.71 3.09
N LEU A 207 11.55 -18.11 3.62
CA LEU A 207 11.27 -17.96 5.04
C LEU A 207 12.08 -18.96 5.89
N PRO A 208 12.70 -18.49 6.99
CA PRO A 208 13.57 -19.29 7.86
C PRO A 208 12.80 -20.22 8.81
N SER A 209 13.44 -21.31 9.23
CA SER A 209 13.02 -22.12 10.39
C SER A 209 13.24 -21.38 11.72
N SER A 210 12.62 -21.85 12.80
CA SER A 210 12.77 -21.25 14.13
C SER A 210 14.22 -21.25 14.61
N SER A 211 14.95 -22.37 14.43
CA SER A 211 16.37 -22.42 14.79
C SER A 211 17.23 -21.45 13.98
N THR A 212 16.93 -21.23 12.70
CA THR A 212 17.62 -20.24 11.86
C THR A 212 17.35 -18.82 12.35
N ILE A 213 16.09 -18.52 12.71
CA ILE A 213 15.73 -17.21 13.29
C ILE A 213 16.53 -16.99 14.58
N THR A 214 16.50 -17.94 15.51
CA THR A 214 17.23 -17.81 16.78
C THR A 214 18.72 -17.58 16.54
N LYS A 215 19.39 -18.40 15.72
CA LYS A 215 20.81 -18.23 15.40
C LYS A 215 21.13 -16.85 14.83
N ASN A 216 20.31 -16.36 13.91
CA ASN A 216 20.49 -15.04 13.31
C ASN A 216 20.23 -13.90 14.31
N SER A 217 19.37 -14.11 15.30
CA SER A 217 19.09 -13.10 16.34
C SER A 217 20.20 -12.98 17.38
N TYR A 218 21.03 -14.01 17.57
CA TYR A 218 22.15 -13.97 18.50
C TYR A 218 23.35 -13.18 17.93
N PRO A 219 24.09 -12.43 18.77
CA PRO A 219 25.33 -11.78 18.35
C PRO A 219 26.45 -12.80 18.11
N GLU A 220 27.32 -12.55 17.12
CA GLU A 220 28.45 -13.44 16.77
C GLU A 220 29.49 -13.57 17.89
N GLN A 221 29.71 -12.49 18.65
CA GLN A 221 30.53 -12.56 19.86
C GLN A 221 29.66 -13.10 20.98
N ASN A 222 29.68 -14.43 21.12
CA ASN A 222 29.04 -15.24 22.17
C ASN A 222 28.54 -14.40 23.36
N GLY A 223 27.23 -14.13 23.39
CA GLY A 223 26.59 -13.62 24.60
C GLY A 223 26.82 -14.59 25.78
N TYR A 224 26.61 -14.12 27.00
CA TYR A 224 26.74 -14.95 28.22
C TYR A 224 25.73 -16.11 28.32
N SER A 225 24.86 -16.31 27.31
CA SER A 225 23.78 -17.30 27.29
C SER A 225 23.98 -18.34 26.18
N ARG A 226 23.42 -19.54 26.41
CA ARG A 226 23.39 -20.60 25.39
C ARG A 226 22.43 -20.19 24.26
N GLU A 227 22.78 -20.54 23.02
CA GLU A 227 21.87 -20.42 21.86
C GLU A 227 20.69 -21.39 21.96
N PHE A 228 20.97 -22.64 22.36
CA PHE A 228 19.97 -23.68 22.53
C PHE A 228 20.28 -24.56 23.76
N PRO A 229 19.29 -24.82 24.65
CA PRO A 229 18.03 -24.11 24.76
C PRO A 229 18.24 -22.65 25.22
N ASN A 230 17.39 -21.73 24.73
CA ASN A 230 17.42 -20.32 25.14
C ASN A 230 16.24 -19.95 26.06
N LEU A 231 16.41 -18.87 26.82
CA LEU A 231 15.40 -18.33 27.73
C LEU A 231 14.50 -17.28 27.09
N GLY A 232 14.77 -16.89 25.83
CA GLY A 232 14.14 -15.76 25.16
C GLY A 232 15.12 -14.94 24.33
N LEU A 233 14.60 -13.94 23.62
CA LEU A 233 15.41 -12.94 22.91
C LEU A 233 15.16 -11.58 23.55
N SER A 234 16.21 -10.78 23.72
CA SER A 234 16.06 -9.36 24.09
C SER A 234 15.53 -8.55 22.90
N THR A 235 15.05 -7.34 23.15
CA THR A 235 14.65 -6.37 22.11
C THR A 235 15.75 -6.17 21.06
N GLU A 236 17.01 -6.05 21.49
CA GLU A 236 18.15 -5.90 20.59
C GLU A 236 18.31 -7.12 19.68
N MET A 237 18.18 -8.33 20.23
CA MET A 237 18.26 -9.58 19.47
C MET A 237 17.09 -9.71 18.49
N ILE A 238 15.87 -9.27 18.86
CA ILE A 238 14.72 -9.22 17.96
C ILE A 238 15.01 -8.28 16.77
N CYS A 239 15.49 -7.07 17.05
CA CYS A 239 15.87 -6.10 16.02
C CYS A 239 17.01 -6.61 15.13
N ARG A 240 17.99 -7.33 15.69
CA ARG A 240 19.05 -8.01 14.92
C ARG A 240 18.49 -9.09 14.01
N GLY A 241 17.56 -9.91 14.52
CA GLY A 241 16.82 -10.89 13.73
C GLY A 241 16.14 -10.25 12.52
N ILE A 242 15.42 -9.15 12.71
CA ILE A 242 14.77 -8.39 11.62
C ILE A 242 15.80 -7.90 10.57
N ARG A 243 16.94 -7.35 11.00
CA ARG A 243 18.01 -6.88 10.09
C ARG A 243 18.60 -7.99 9.24
N ASN A 244 18.77 -9.18 9.78
CA ASN A 244 19.31 -10.33 9.05
C ASN A 244 18.38 -10.85 7.95
N PHE A 245 17.12 -10.40 7.91
CA PHE A 245 16.18 -10.65 6.80
C PHE A 245 15.97 -9.41 5.92
N HIS A 246 16.95 -8.49 5.88
CA HIS A 246 17.00 -7.29 5.02
C HIS A 246 15.85 -6.29 5.25
N LEU A 247 15.33 -6.26 6.48
CA LEU A 247 14.37 -5.27 6.96
C LEU A 247 15.06 -4.30 7.93
N VAL A 248 14.46 -3.12 8.11
CA VAL A 248 14.95 -2.08 9.01
C VAL A 248 14.02 -2.03 10.23
N PRO A 249 14.51 -2.39 11.44
CA PRO A 249 13.69 -2.35 12.64
C PRO A 249 13.52 -0.91 13.14
N GLU A 250 12.30 -0.53 13.50
CA GLU A 250 11.99 0.64 14.32
C GLU A 250 11.42 0.18 15.65
N TYR A 251 11.90 0.80 16.74
CA TYR A 251 11.56 0.45 18.10
C TYR A 251 10.85 1.61 18.78
N PHE A 252 9.75 1.30 19.48
CA PHE A 252 8.98 2.24 20.27
C PHE A 252 8.73 1.66 21.65
N GLU A 253 9.06 2.44 22.68
CA GLU A 253 8.74 2.13 24.07
C GLU A 253 7.33 2.66 24.40
N ILE A 254 6.54 1.86 25.13
CA ILE A 254 5.17 2.18 25.48
C ILE A 254 5.08 2.34 26.99
N ASN A 255 4.70 3.55 27.42
CA ASN A 255 4.42 3.83 28.83
C ASN A 255 2.92 3.96 29.02
N ILE A 256 2.30 2.97 29.68
CA ILE A 256 0.85 2.93 29.90
C ILE A 256 0.28 4.12 30.68
N ASN A 257 1.12 4.81 31.46
CA ASN A 257 0.73 6.00 32.22
C ASN A 257 0.84 7.28 31.38
N ASN A 258 1.42 7.20 30.18
CA ASN A 258 1.57 8.31 29.25
C ASN A 258 0.61 8.13 28.06
N ALA A 259 -0.46 8.93 28.07
CA ALA A 259 -1.49 8.94 27.03
C ALA A 259 -0.91 9.16 25.61
N VAL A 260 0.18 9.93 25.48
CA VAL A 260 0.83 10.19 24.18
C VAL A 260 1.37 8.89 23.59
N THR A 261 2.07 8.07 24.38
CA THR A 261 2.65 6.81 23.90
C THR A 261 1.58 5.76 23.59
N ILE A 262 0.46 5.78 24.31
CA ILE A 262 -0.69 4.92 24.02
C ILE A 262 -1.38 5.32 22.71
N SER A 263 -1.59 6.62 22.48
CA SER A 263 -2.13 7.13 21.21
C SER A 263 -1.22 6.73 20.05
N GLN A 264 0.08 7.01 20.19
CA GLN A 264 1.09 6.67 19.20
C GLN A 264 1.14 5.17 18.89
N MET A 265 1.03 4.29 19.90
CA MET A 265 0.93 2.85 19.69
C MET A 265 -0.26 2.50 18.79
N LYS A 266 -1.45 3.03 19.08
CA LYS A 266 -2.66 2.76 18.26
C LYS A 266 -2.49 3.23 16.82
N GLU A 267 -1.94 4.42 16.66
CA GLU A 267 -1.68 5.06 15.36
C GLU A 267 -0.72 4.23 14.52
N LEU A 268 0.43 3.83 15.08
CA LEU A 268 1.42 3.00 14.40
C LEU A 268 0.84 1.61 14.04
N ILE A 269 0.13 0.97 14.96
CA ILE A 269 -0.52 -0.32 14.71
C ILE A 269 -1.49 -0.21 13.53
N TYR A 270 -2.37 0.80 13.54
CA TYR A 270 -3.34 1.03 12.49
C TYR A 270 -2.67 1.32 11.14
N ALA A 271 -1.74 2.26 11.11
CA ALA A 271 -1.06 2.70 9.90
C ALA A 271 -0.30 1.55 9.23
N TYR A 272 0.51 0.79 9.98
CA TYR A 272 1.34 -0.26 9.40
C TYR A 272 0.57 -1.57 9.15
N SER A 273 -0.31 -2.00 10.06
CA SER A 273 -1.11 -3.22 9.83
C SER A 273 -2.01 -3.06 8.61
N SER A 274 -2.62 -1.89 8.45
CA SER A 274 -3.48 -1.59 7.27
C SER A 274 -2.70 -1.53 5.96
N SER A 275 -1.40 -1.31 6.05
CA SER A 275 -0.45 -1.27 4.93
C SER A 275 0.17 -2.64 4.63
N GLY A 276 -0.29 -3.70 5.30
CA GLY A 276 0.22 -5.06 5.10
C GLY A 276 1.56 -5.34 5.79
N ILE A 277 1.93 -4.54 6.79
CA ILE A 277 3.17 -4.68 7.57
C ILE A 277 2.82 -5.19 8.97
N PRO A 278 3.29 -6.39 9.37
CA PRO A 278 3.08 -6.91 10.72
C PRO A 278 3.91 -6.12 11.76
N LEU A 279 3.52 -6.22 13.02
CA LEU A 279 4.24 -5.61 14.15
C LEU A 279 4.49 -6.66 15.23
N ILE A 280 5.58 -6.54 15.97
CA ILE A 280 5.82 -7.34 17.19
C ILE A 280 5.50 -6.45 18.39
N LEU A 281 4.67 -6.98 19.29
CA LEU A 281 4.30 -6.33 20.55
C LEU A 281 4.93 -7.11 21.71
N GLY A 282 5.77 -6.45 22.49
CA GLY A 282 6.21 -6.90 23.80
C GLY A 282 5.17 -6.52 24.85
N VAL A 283 4.82 -7.46 25.73
CA VAL A 283 3.79 -7.28 26.76
C VAL A 283 4.21 -7.90 28.08
N ASN A 284 3.74 -7.30 29.18
CA ASN A 284 3.73 -7.92 30.51
C ASN A 284 2.38 -8.59 30.74
N VAL A 285 2.38 -9.88 31.05
CA VAL A 285 1.16 -10.68 31.18
C VAL A 285 0.75 -10.78 32.64
N PHE A 286 -0.51 -10.53 32.93
CA PHE A 286 -1.11 -10.61 34.26
C PHE A 286 -2.27 -11.60 34.28
N ASP A 287 -2.40 -12.36 35.37
CA ASP A 287 -3.57 -13.21 35.61
C ASP A 287 -4.79 -12.38 36.06
N LYS A 288 -5.93 -13.04 36.26
CA LYS A 288 -7.18 -12.43 36.74
C LYS A 288 -7.08 -11.78 38.13
N ASN A 289 -6.07 -12.17 38.92
CA ASN A 289 -5.81 -11.64 40.25
C ASN A 289 -4.74 -10.53 40.22
N ASN A 290 -4.35 -10.09 39.01
CA ASN A 290 -3.32 -9.08 38.77
C ASN A 290 -1.91 -9.49 39.24
N ASN A 291 -1.63 -10.80 39.33
CA ASN A 291 -0.29 -11.32 39.53
C ASN A 291 0.46 -11.31 38.19
N GLU A 292 1.69 -10.81 38.19
CA GLU A 292 2.56 -10.84 37.02
C GLU A 292 3.00 -12.28 36.70
N LEU A 293 2.70 -12.73 35.47
CA LEU A 293 3.09 -14.03 34.94
C LEU A 293 4.41 -13.95 34.15
N GLY A 294 4.81 -12.75 33.71
CA GLY A 294 6.08 -12.45 33.05
C GLY A 294 5.93 -11.73 31.70
N MET A 295 7.08 -11.41 31.10
CA MET A 295 7.17 -10.80 29.77
C MET A 295 6.86 -11.80 28.66
N HIS A 296 6.21 -11.34 27.59
CA HIS A 296 5.89 -12.13 26.41
C HIS A 296 6.00 -11.29 25.13
N ALA A 297 6.26 -11.95 24.01
CA ALA A 297 6.31 -11.31 22.69
C ALA A 297 5.28 -11.97 21.76
N ILE A 298 4.47 -11.15 21.11
CA ILE A 298 3.40 -11.59 20.19
C ILE A 298 3.47 -10.81 18.89
N THR A 299 2.91 -11.36 17.82
CA THR A 299 2.81 -10.66 16.53
C THR A 299 1.41 -10.15 16.30
N ILE A 300 1.28 -8.86 16.04
CA ILE A 300 0.05 -8.23 15.59
C ILE A 300 -0.14 -8.55 14.11
N VAL A 301 -1.27 -9.18 13.80
CA VAL A 301 -1.66 -9.59 12.45
C VAL A 301 -2.98 -8.94 12.01
N GLY A 302 -3.50 -7.98 12.77
CA GLY A 302 -4.71 -7.25 12.43
C GLY A 302 -5.26 -6.43 13.59
N TYR A 303 -6.36 -5.71 13.32
CA TYR A 303 -7.07 -4.88 14.29
C TYR A 303 -8.57 -4.79 13.98
N SER A 304 -9.33 -4.27 14.94
CA SER A 304 -10.66 -3.71 14.72
C SER A 304 -10.79 -2.31 15.29
N ILE A 305 -11.55 -1.48 14.58
CA ILE A 305 -11.94 -0.13 14.97
C ILE A 305 -13.36 -0.16 15.52
N GLY A 306 -13.57 0.52 16.64
CA GLY A 306 -14.86 0.71 17.28
C GLY A 306 -15.67 1.83 16.63
N LYS A 307 -16.70 2.31 17.34
CA LYS A 307 -17.47 3.47 16.90
C LYS A 307 -16.62 4.74 17.03
N MET A 308 -16.76 5.65 16.06
CA MET A 308 -16.14 6.98 16.12
C MET A 308 -16.64 7.75 17.34
N LYS A 309 -15.71 8.39 18.07
CA LYS A 309 -15.99 9.28 19.19
C LYS A 309 -16.06 10.74 18.72
N GLN A 310 -16.72 11.60 19.49
CA GLN A 310 -17.03 12.98 19.11
C GLN A 310 -15.78 13.86 18.87
N ASP A 311 -14.64 13.53 19.47
CA ASP A 311 -13.37 14.27 19.34
C ASP A 311 -12.29 13.44 18.61
N THR A 312 -12.70 12.61 17.65
CA THR A 312 -11.74 11.80 16.87
C THR A 312 -10.99 12.70 15.88
N GLU A 313 -9.68 12.84 16.03
CA GLU A 313 -8.83 13.50 15.02
C GLU A 313 -8.27 12.48 14.02
N LEU A 314 -7.94 11.27 14.50
CA LEU A 314 -7.42 10.19 13.67
C LEU A 314 -8.31 8.96 13.74
N HIS A 315 -8.51 8.31 12.60
CA HIS A 315 -9.27 7.07 12.53
C HIS A 315 -8.70 5.96 13.46
N SER A 316 -7.40 6.02 13.77
CA SER A 316 -6.72 5.11 14.69
C SER A 316 -7.09 5.29 16.17
N ASP A 317 -7.62 6.44 16.59
CA ASP A 317 -7.96 6.72 17.99
C ASP A 317 -9.02 5.75 18.52
N ASN A 318 -9.85 5.28 17.58
CA ASN A 318 -10.94 4.34 17.80
C ASN A 318 -10.51 2.87 17.71
N LEU A 319 -9.20 2.56 17.73
CA LEU A 319 -8.72 1.19 17.82
C LEU A 319 -9.28 0.50 19.07
N GLU A 320 -10.09 -0.54 18.84
CA GLU A 320 -10.86 -1.27 19.85
C GLU A 320 -10.22 -2.61 20.19
N SER A 321 -9.64 -3.30 19.20
CA SER A 321 -9.06 -4.62 19.42
C SER A 321 -7.93 -4.94 18.45
N LEU A 322 -7.07 -5.87 18.84
CA LEU A 322 -6.03 -6.45 18.01
C LEU A 322 -6.38 -7.90 17.67
N TYR A 323 -5.93 -8.35 16.50
CA TYR A 323 -5.79 -9.76 16.17
C TYR A 323 -4.32 -10.11 16.23
N VAL A 324 -3.95 -11.07 17.07
CA VAL A 324 -2.55 -11.45 17.32
C VAL A 324 -2.34 -12.94 17.15
N HIS A 325 -1.11 -13.34 16.89
CA HIS A 325 -0.69 -14.72 17.09
C HIS A 325 0.05 -14.80 18.42
N ASP A 326 -0.54 -15.51 19.38
CA ASP A 326 0.07 -15.81 20.68
C ASP A 326 0.29 -17.31 20.79
N ASP A 327 1.55 -17.73 20.91
CA ASP A 327 1.98 -19.14 20.95
C ASP A 327 1.39 -19.95 22.12
N ARG A 328 0.88 -19.28 23.15
CA ARG A 328 0.19 -19.89 24.29
C ARG A 328 -1.26 -20.27 23.97
N TYR A 329 -1.85 -19.67 22.94
CA TYR A 329 -3.25 -19.84 22.57
C TYR A 329 -3.44 -20.32 21.13
N GLY A 330 -3.18 -19.50 20.13
CA GLY A 330 -3.52 -19.85 18.76
C GLY A 330 -3.51 -18.70 17.75
N PRO A 331 -3.90 -19.01 16.50
CA PRO A 331 -3.96 -18.04 15.41
C PRO A 331 -5.07 -17.00 15.61
N TYR A 332 -4.82 -15.77 15.18
CA TYR A 332 -5.79 -14.65 15.18
C TYR A 332 -6.53 -14.43 16.52
N LEU A 333 -5.87 -14.64 17.66
CA LEU A 333 -6.40 -14.33 18.98
C LEU A 333 -6.87 -12.87 19.06
N LYS A 334 -8.09 -12.64 19.54
CA LYS A 334 -8.64 -11.30 19.73
C LYS A 334 -8.25 -10.75 21.09
N LEU A 335 -7.59 -9.60 21.11
CA LEU A 335 -7.29 -8.82 22.30
C LEU A 335 -8.12 -7.53 22.30
N VAL A 336 -8.94 -7.30 23.32
CA VAL A 336 -9.77 -6.08 23.42
C VAL A 336 -9.01 -5.03 24.22
N PHE A 337 -8.90 -3.82 23.68
CA PHE A 337 -8.26 -2.70 24.35
C PHE A 337 -9.19 -2.12 25.42
N ASP A 338 -8.73 -2.08 26.66
CA ASP A 338 -9.46 -1.59 27.82
C ASP A 338 -8.47 -1.02 28.86
N ASP A 339 -8.73 0.22 29.32
CA ASP A 339 -7.91 0.93 30.31
C ASP A 339 -6.38 0.87 30.05
N ASN A 340 -5.96 1.28 28.84
CA ASN A 340 -4.57 1.25 28.36
C ASN A 340 -3.90 -0.14 28.33
N LYS A 341 -4.68 -1.21 28.53
CA LYS A 341 -4.24 -2.61 28.51
C LYS A 341 -5.06 -3.42 27.51
N PHE A 342 -4.68 -4.66 27.31
CA PHE A 342 -5.36 -5.59 26.42
C PHE A 342 -5.93 -6.78 27.18
N LYS A 343 -7.23 -7.01 27.10
CA LYS A 343 -7.90 -8.19 27.68
C LYS A 343 -8.00 -9.30 26.66
N VAL A 344 -7.60 -10.52 27.05
CA VAL A 344 -7.70 -11.70 26.21
C VAL A 344 -9.15 -12.16 26.15
N ILE A 345 -9.74 -12.22 24.95
CA ILE A 345 -11.10 -12.74 24.77
C ILE A 345 -11.05 -14.11 24.10
N ILE A 346 -11.55 -15.12 24.82
CA ILE A 346 -11.69 -16.48 24.31
C ILE A 346 -13.19 -16.80 24.25
N ASP A 347 -13.72 -16.89 23.03
CA ASP A 347 -15.14 -17.16 22.80
C ASP A 347 -15.48 -18.59 23.24
N ASN A 348 -16.12 -18.72 24.42
CA ASN A 348 -16.39 -19.99 25.08
C ASN A 348 -17.82 -20.51 24.80
N LYS A 349 -18.33 -20.28 23.58
CA LYS A 349 -19.70 -20.65 23.15
C LYS A 349 -20.11 -22.09 23.46
N ASN A 350 -19.16 -23.03 23.44
CA ASN A 350 -19.47 -24.45 23.56
C ASN A 350 -19.49 -25.01 25.00
N LYS A 351 -19.42 -24.17 26.05
CA LYS A 351 -19.40 -24.61 27.47
C LYS A 351 -18.42 -25.78 27.72
N ALA A 352 -17.35 -25.90 26.94
CA ALA A 352 -16.30 -26.84 27.24
C ALA A 352 -15.75 -26.41 28.59
N LYS A 353 -15.88 -27.27 29.62
CA LYS A 353 -15.31 -27.06 30.96
C LYS A 353 -13.78 -27.06 30.85
N ALA A 354 -13.22 -26.01 30.28
CA ALA A 354 -11.81 -25.71 30.32
C ALA A 354 -11.61 -24.83 31.55
N THR A 355 -11.15 -25.44 32.63
CA THR A 355 -10.69 -24.76 33.86
C THR A 355 -9.42 -23.90 33.61
N CYS A 356 -8.90 -23.89 32.38
CA CYS A 356 -7.57 -23.39 32.03
C CYS A 356 -7.54 -22.03 31.32
N PHE A 357 -8.68 -21.38 31.07
CA PHE A 357 -8.70 -20.00 30.61
C PHE A 357 -8.97 -19.07 31.79
N SER A 358 -7.89 -18.63 32.45
CA SER A 358 -7.97 -17.45 33.29
C SER A 358 -8.14 -16.22 32.41
N GLU A 359 -8.98 -15.29 32.84
CA GLU A 359 -8.93 -13.94 32.28
C GLU A 359 -7.51 -13.41 32.45
N GLU A 360 -6.87 -13.06 31.34
CA GLU A 360 -5.52 -12.50 31.33
C GLU A 360 -5.59 -11.07 30.78
N THR A 361 -4.73 -10.22 31.31
CA THR A 361 -4.54 -8.85 30.84
C THR A 361 -3.10 -8.64 30.42
N TYR A 362 -2.88 -8.08 29.23
CA TYR A 362 -1.57 -7.78 28.68
C TYR A 362 -1.35 -6.27 28.76
N THR A 363 -0.29 -5.90 29.46
CA THR A 363 0.16 -4.52 29.55
C THR A 363 1.21 -4.31 28.46
N PRO A 364 0.96 -3.45 27.45
CA PRO A 364 1.93 -3.22 26.40
C PRO A 364 3.19 -2.55 26.95
N ASP A 365 4.35 -2.98 26.46
CA ASP A 365 5.67 -2.55 26.91
C ASP A 365 6.48 -1.98 25.74
N THR A 366 6.54 -2.70 24.63
CA THR A 366 7.33 -2.32 23.46
C THR A 366 6.61 -2.66 22.16
N LEU A 367 6.84 -1.85 21.13
CA LEU A 367 6.36 -2.10 19.77
C LEU A 367 7.54 -2.06 18.81
N ILE A 368 7.67 -3.09 17.99
CA ILE A 368 8.75 -3.22 17.00
C ILE A 368 8.12 -3.38 15.62
N ILE A 369 8.56 -2.54 14.69
CA ILE A 369 8.16 -2.56 13.28
C ILE A 369 9.38 -2.98 12.47
N GLY A 370 9.23 -3.79 11.43
CA GLY A 370 10.31 -4.05 10.48
C GLY A 370 9.91 -3.58 9.10
N LEU A 371 10.55 -2.51 8.61
CA LEU A 371 10.23 -1.88 7.34
C LEU A 371 11.13 -2.37 6.21
N TYR A 372 10.63 -2.30 4.98
CA TYR A 372 11.51 -2.42 3.82
C TYR A 372 12.41 -1.19 3.74
N HIS A 373 13.72 -1.37 3.50
CA HIS A 373 14.74 -0.31 3.57
C HIS A 373 14.53 0.92 2.67
N LYS A 374 13.60 0.86 1.71
CA LYS A 374 13.20 2.03 0.90
C LYS A 374 12.07 2.84 1.53
N ILE A 375 11.46 2.41 2.63
CA ILE A 375 10.52 3.21 3.41
C ILE A 375 11.36 3.92 4.46
N ARG A 376 11.50 5.25 4.32
CA ARG A 376 12.44 6.07 5.09
C ARG A 376 11.76 7.20 5.85
N ILE A 377 10.63 7.68 5.36
CA ILE A 377 9.87 8.74 6.02
C ILE A 377 9.01 8.13 7.14
N PRO A 378 9.18 8.57 8.40
CA PRO A 378 8.40 8.05 9.52
C PRO A 378 6.93 8.47 9.47
N PHE A 379 6.05 7.60 9.97
CA PHE A 379 4.62 7.90 10.13
C PHE A 379 4.37 9.20 10.93
N ASN A 380 5.12 9.41 12.02
CA ASN A 380 4.91 10.55 12.92
C ASN A 380 5.05 11.89 12.20
N SER A 381 6.01 12.03 11.28
CA SER A 381 6.21 13.28 10.54
C SER A 381 5.02 13.59 9.62
N ILE A 382 4.42 12.55 9.02
CA ILE A 382 3.20 12.69 8.22
C ILE A 382 2.01 13.08 9.09
N LYS A 383 1.79 12.40 10.21
CA LYS A 383 0.74 12.74 11.18
C LYS A 383 0.86 14.19 11.62
N THR A 384 2.03 14.59 12.11
CA THR A 384 2.28 15.95 12.60
C THR A 384 2.02 16.99 11.51
N THR A 385 2.36 16.68 10.25
CA THR A 385 2.04 17.55 9.11
C THR A 385 0.53 17.76 8.96
N CYS A 386 -0.25 16.67 8.98
CA CYS A 386 -1.70 16.71 8.82
C CYS A 386 -2.40 17.46 9.97
N THR A 387 -2.04 17.16 11.22
CA THR A 387 -2.67 17.79 12.39
C THR A 387 -2.28 19.26 12.51
N LEU A 388 -1.01 19.62 12.26
CA LEU A 388 -0.59 21.03 12.21
C LEU A 388 -1.24 21.79 11.06
N LEU A 389 -1.37 21.18 9.88
CA LEU A 389 -2.07 21.81 8.76
C LEU A 389 -3.50 22.18 9.15
N ASN A 390 -4.24 21.24 9.73
CA ASN A 390 -5.62 21.47 10.15
C ASN A 390 -5.71 22.57 11.23
N LYS A 391 -4.89 22.46 12.28
CA LYS A 391 -4.82 23.45 13.38
C LYS A 391 -4.50 24.85 12.86
N ASN A 392 -3.51 24.98 12.00
CA ASN A 392 -3.09 26.28 11.48
C ASN A 392 -4.14 26.92 10.56
N MET A 393 -4.87 26.12 9.78
CA MET A 393 -5.98 26.63 8.98
C MET A 393 -7.10 27.17 9.88
N ILE A 394 -7.44 26.45 10.96
CA ILE A 394 -8.43 26.91 11.96
C ILE A 394 -7.95 28.19 12.64
N ASP A 395 -6.70 28.26 13.08
CA ASP A 395 -6.13 29.43 13.75
C ASP A 395 -6.14 30.65 12.81
N MET A 396 -5.80 30.46 11.53
CA MET A 396 -5.86 31.50 10.50
C MET A 396 -7.28 32.07 10.36
N LEU A 397 -8.31 31.21 10.29
CA LEU A 397 -9.71 31.64 10.17
C LEU A 397 -10.21 32.41 11.40
N LYS A 398 -9.82 31.98 12.61
CA LYS A 398 -10.18 32.66 13.88
C LYS A 398 -9.59 34.07 13.97
N GLU A 399 -8.38 34.28 13.44
CA GLU A 399 -7.73 35.59 13.48
C GLU A 399 -8.33 36.61 12.51
N THR A 400 -9.00 36.17 11.44
CA THR A 400 -9.67 37.03 10.46
C THR A 400 -10.87 37.81 11.02
N LYS A 401 -11.41 37.44 12.19
CA LYS A 401 -12.55 38.09 12.89
C LYS A 401 -13.80 38.33 12.03
N ASP A 402 -14.10 37.43 11.09
CA ASP A 402 -15.31 37.47 10.29
C ASP A 402 -16.34 36.47 10.86
N GLU A 403 -17.51 36.94 11.27
CA GLU A 403 -18.63 36.10 11.78
C GLU A 403 -19.15 35.10 10.72
N LYS A 404 -18.76 35.27 9.44
CA LYS A 404 -19.15 34.35 8.36
C LYS A 404 -18.33 33.06 8.28
N LEU A 405 -17.23 32.92 9.05
CA LEU A 405 -16.30 31.78 8.95
C LEU A 405 -16.62 30.60 9.89
N ASP A 406 -17.76 30.64 10.58
CA ASP A 406 -18.17 29.57 11.51
C ASP A 406 -18.37 28.23 10.81
N TYR A 407 -18.86 28.24 9.55
CA TYR A 407 -19.07 27.03 8.75
C TYR A 407 -17.74 26.36 8.40
N GLU A 408 -16.74 27.10 7.93
CA GLU A 408 -15.44 26.58 7.53
C GLU A 408 -14.66 26.06 8.75
N ILE A 409 -14.79 26.72 9.89
CA ILE A 409 -14.23 26.21 11.16
C ILE A 409 -14.94 24.91 11.57
N GLU A 410 -16.26 24.82 11.44
CA GLU A 410 -17.00 23.57 11.71
C GLU A 410 -16.57 22.45 10.76
N LEU A 411 -16.39 22.75 9.47
CA LEU A 411 -15.90 21.81 8.46
C LEU A 411 -14.53 21.24 8.85
N LEU A 412 -13.57 22.10 9.22
CA LEU A 412 -12.22 21.69 9.64
C LEU A 412 -12.22 20.91 10.96
N ASN A 413 -13.12 21.22 11.88
CA ASN A 413 -13.27 20.48 13.14
C ASN A 413 -13.87 19.08 12.96
N LYS A 414 -14.60 18.83 11.85
CA LYS A 414 -15.15 17.50 11.52
C LYS A 414 -14.15 16.58 10.82
N ILE A 415 -12.97 17.09 10.45
CA ILE A 415 -11.96 16.31 9.74
C ILE A 415 -11.44 15.16 10.61
N VAL A 416 -11.57 13.96 10.09
CA VAL A 416 -10.92 12.75 10.60
C VAL A 416 -9.85 12.32 9.62
N TRP A 417 -8.60 12.27 10.08
CA TRP A 417 -7.47 11.84 9.27
C TRP A 417 -7.33 10.32 9.26
N ASP A 418 -7.06 9.81 8.07
CA ASP A 418 -6.82 8.40 7.81
C ASP A 418 -5.49 8.22 7.06
N ILE A 419 -4.45 7.87 7.81
CA ILE A 419 -3.08 7.80 7.29
C ILE A 419 -2.67 6.33 7.08
N SER A 420 -2.13 6.02 5.90
CA SER A 420 -1.58 4.70 5.59
C SER A 420 -0.49 4.75 4.53
N LEU A 421 0.31 3.68 4.49
CA LEU A 421 1.32 3.48 3.47
C LEU A 421 0.74 2.60 2.35
N VAL A 422 0.88 3.05 1.11
CA VAL A 422 0.43 2.30 -0.06
C VAL A 422 1.51 2.20 -1.11
N THR A 423 1.34 1.26 -2.04
CA THR A 423 2.16 1.24 -3.25
C THR A 423 1.52 2.11 -4.33
N ASN A 424 2.35 2.67 -5.23
CA ASN A 424 1.86 3.40 -6.42
C ASN A 424 0.80 2.60 -7.19
N SER A 425 1.02 1.31 -7.43
CA SER A 425 0.04 0.45 -8.12
C SER A 425 -1.30 0.34 -7.38
N THR A 426 -1.27 0.23 -6.05
CA THR A 426 -2.49 0.17 -5.23
C THR A 426 -3.22 1.50 -5.26
N LEU A 427 -2.50 2.62 -5.08
CA LEU A 427 -3.05 3.97 -5.14
C LEU A 427 -3.75 4.24 -6.48
N LYS A 428 -3.05 4.02 -7.60
CA LYS A 428 -3.63 4.22 -8.94
C LYS A 428 -4.83 3.31 -9.21
N SER A 429 -4.79 2.06 -8.75
CA SER A 429 -5.93 1.14 -8.88
C SER A 429 -7.15 1.62 -8.09
N GLU A 430 -6.97 2.19 -6.89
CA GLU A 430 -8.07 2.76 -6.12
C GLU A 430 -8.63 4.02 -6.79
N ILE A 431 -7.76 4.94 -7.26
CA ILE A 431 -8.17 6.17 -7.95
C ILE A 431 -8.96 5.84 -9.22
N ILE A 432 -8.54 4.86 -10.02
CA ILE A 432 -9.27 4.39 -11.22
C ILE A 432 -10.71 4.01 -10.90
N ASN A 433 -10.99 3.44 -9.73
CA ASN A 433 -12.32 3.00 -9.34
C ASN A 433 -13.11 4.04 -8.54
N ALA A 434 -12.47 5.14 -8.13
CA ALA A 434 -13.12 6.21 -7.37
C ALA A 434 -13.86 7.19 -8.30
N GLN A 435 -14.95 7.76 -7.78
CA GLN A 435 -15.56 8.97 -8.32
C GLN A 435 -14.71 10.17 -7.90
N SER A 436 -14.18 10.89 -8.88
CA SER A 436 -13.31 12.05 -8.70
C SER A 436 -13.67 13.12 -9.72
N VAL A 437 -13.22 14.34 -9.50
CA VAL A 437 -13.44 15.47 -10.42
C VAL A 437 -12.95 15.11 -11.83
N GLU A 438 -13.74 15.47 -12.85
CA GLU A 438 -13.45 15.22 -14.25
C GLU A 438 -12.12 15.86 -14.67
N GLY A 439 -11.34 15.19 -15.53
CA GLY A 439 -10.00 15.61 -15.96
C GLY A 439 -8.88 15.46 -14.92
N PHE A 440 -9.16 15.67 -13.62
CA PHE A 440 -8.16 15.56 -12.55
C PHE A 440 -7.58 14.14 -12.41
N LYS A 441 -8.43 13.14 -12.66
CA LYS A 441 -8.06 11.72 -12.55
C LYS A 441 -6.93 11.32 -13.48
N GLU A 442 -6.97 11.77 -14.73
CA GLU A 442 -5.96 11.46 -15.74
C GLU A 442 -4.59 12.02 -15.35
N GLN A 443 -4.55 13.25 -14.81
CA GLN A 443 -3.33 13.91 -14.38
C GLN A 443 -2.58 13.09 -13.31
N ILE A 444 -3.28 12.64 -12.26
CA ILE A 444 -2.65 11.84 -11.19
C ILE A 444 -2.27 10.43 -11.69
N LEU A 445 -3.12 9.81 -12.51
CA LEU A 445 -2.87 8.44 -13.00
C LEU A 445 -1.69 8.38 -13.97
N THR A 446 -1.41 9.43 -14.73
CA THR A 446 -0.28 9.51 -15.66
C THR A 446 1.01 10.02 -15.00
N LYS A 447 0.91 10.69 -13.84
CA LYS A 447 2.08 11.17 -13.10
C LYS A 447 3.01 10.02 -12.66
N SER A 448 4.32 10.28 -12.73
CA SER A 448 5.34 9.40 -12.14
C SER A 448 5.31 9.55 -10.62
N LEU A 449 5.07 8.45 -9.91
CA LEU A 449 4.95 8.42 -8.44
C LEU A 449 5.91 7.37 -7.85
N PRO A 450 6.48 7.61 -6.65
CA PRO A 450 7.41 6.69 -6.00
C PRO A 450 6.71 5.38 -5.63
N LYS A 451 7.50 4.31 -5.47
CA LYS A 451 6.94 2.97 -5.21
C LYS A 451 6.08 2.93 -3.93
N TYR A 452 6.52 3.60 -2.86
CA TYR A 452 5.82 3.66 -1.58
C TYR A 452 5.41 5.10 -1.28
N ILE A 453 4.15 5.29 -0.93
CA ILE A 453 3.52 6.60 -0.74
C ILE A 453 2.79 6.57 0.59
N TRP A 454 3.07 7.54 1.45
CA TRP A 454 2.21 7.85 2.56
C TRP A 454 1.01 8.62 2.02
N ARG A 455 -0.18 8.07 2.21
CA ARG A 455 -1.44 8.76 1.93
C ARG A 455 -2.11 9.19 3.22
N ALA A 456 -2.61 10.41 3.24
CA ALA A 456 -3.41 10.94 4.33
C ALA A 456 -4.78 11.37 3.78
N LYS A 457 -5.79 10.52 3.98
CA LYS A 457 -7.17 10.78 3.56
C LYS A 457 -7.89 11.60 4.61
N ILE A 458 -8.74 12.52 4.16
CA ILE A 458 -9.65 13.32 4.96
C ILE A 458 -11.04 12.71 4.85
N PHE A 459 -11.62 12.40 6.00
CA PHE A 459 -13.01 12.00 6.12
C PHE A 459 -13.82 13.07 6.85
N ILE A 460 -15.01 13.37 6.32
CA ILE A 460 -16.03 14.18 6.98
C ILE A 460 -17.32 13.36 6.93
N ASP A 461 -17.98 13.16 8.08
CA ASP A 461 -19.21 12.37 8.19
C ASP A 461 -19.13 10.97 7.54
N ASN A 462 -17.95 10.32 7.66
CA ASN A 462 -17.57 9.03 7.05
C ASN A 462 -17.43 9.01 5.52
N GLU A 463 -17.43 10.16 4.86
CA GLU A 463 -17.13 10.28 3.43
C GLU A 463 -15.71 10.79 3.21
N CYS A 464 -14.99 10.16 2.28
CA CYS A 464 -13.65 10.62 1.91
C CYS A 464 -13.77 11.77 0.89
N ILE A 465 -13.24 12.93 1.25
CA ILE A 465 -13.34 14.14 0.41
C ILE A 465 -12.01 14.55 -0.22
N PHE A 466 -10.89 14.23 0.42
CA PHE A 466 -9.58 14.71 -0.01
C PHE A 466 -8.47 13.76 0.44
N GLU A 467 -7.35 13.75 -0.26
CA GLU A 467 -6.18 12.94 0.09
C GLU A 467 -4.88 13.70 -0.20
N LEU A 468 -3.95 13.70 0.75
CA LEU A 468 -2.60 14.24 0.58
C LEU A 468 -1.62 13.08 0.35
N LEU A 469 -0.70 13.25 -0.61
CA LEU A 469 0.27 12.23 -1.02
C LEU A 469 1.70 12.66 -0.69
N PHE A 470 2.44 11.79 -0.02
CA PHE A 470 3.80 12.03 0.45
C PHE A 470 4.73 10.88 0.04
N ASP A 471 5.95 11.18 -0.42
CA ASP A 471 6.96 10.19 -0.80
C ASP A 471 7.48 9.48 0.45
N ALA A 472 7.21 8.19 0.59
CA ALA A 472 7.74 7.44 1.72
C ALA A 472 9.20 7.01 1.55
N THR A 473 9.79 7.24 0.37
CA THR A 473 11.10 6.74 -0.06
C THR A 473 12.21 7.77 -0.13
N ASP A 474 11.85 9.05 -0.08
CA ASP A 474 12.81 10.15 -0.11
C ASP A 474 13.53 10.32 1.25
N ILE A 475 14.39 11.34 1.34
CA ILE A 475 15.03 11.80 2.58
C ILE A 475 14.17 12.85 3.27
N GLU A 476 14.25 12.98 4.59
CA GLU A 476 13.43 13.94 5.35
C GLU A 476 13.71 15.41 5.00
N GLN A 477 14.87 15.72 4.43
CA GLN A 477 15.22 17.08 4.01
C GLN A 477 14.65 17.47 2.64
N SER A 478 14.07 16.51 1.91
CA SER A 478 13.55 16.70 0.56
C SER A 478 12.13 17.28 0.54
N LYS A 479 11.58 17.49 -0.67
CA LYS A 479 10.16 17.80 -0.88
C LYS A 479 9.34 16.52 -0.80
N VAL A 480 9.05 16.09 0.42
CA VAL A 480 8.31 14.85 0.68
C VAL A 480 6.85 14.91 0.20
N PHE A 481 6.19 16.07 0.25
CA PHE A 481 4.84 16.22 -0.31
C PHE A 481 4.87 16.23 -1.85
N ILE A 482 4.09 15.36 -2.50
CA ILE A 482 4.13 15.12 -3.95
C ILE A 482 2.93 15.73 -4.67
N ASP A 483 1.74 15.48 -4.14
CA ASP A 483 0.47 15.81 -4.78
C ASP A 483 -0.72 15.60 -3.84
N PHE A 484 -1.92 15.84 -4.33
CA PHE A 484 -3.18 15.53 -3.66
C PHE A 484 -4.16 14.78 -4.58
N VAL A 485 -5.24 14.26 -4.00
CA VAL A 485 -6.39 13.73 -4.74
C VAL A 485 -7.66 14.37 -4.24
N ILE A 486 -8.51 14.83 -5.17
CA ILE A 486 -9.81 15.42 -4.89
C ILE A 486 -10.93 14.49 -5.36
N TYR A 487 -11.94 14.30 -4.51
CA TYR A 487 -13.12 13.48 -4.81
C TYR A 487 -14.32 14.37 -5.19
N ASP A 488 -15.25 13.85 -5.99
CA ASP A 488 -16.39 14.61 -6.53
C ASP A 488 -17.46 14.88 -5.45
N LYS A 489 -17.17 15.85 -4.58
CA LYS A 489 -18.02 16.33 -3.48
C LYS A 489 -17.83 17.84 -3.32
N GLU A 490 -18.88 18.56 -2.93
CA GLU A 490 -18.85 20.00 -2.67
C GLU A 490 -17.79 20.37 -1.61
N SER A 491 -17.78 19.66 -0.48
CA SER A 491 -16.81 19.86 0.60
C SER A 491 -15.35 19.64 0.18
N SER A 492 -15.09 18.89 -0.89
CA SER A 492 -13.74 18.70 -1.42
C SER A 492 -13.19 19.98 -2.06
N ILE A 493 -14.06 20.71 -2.79
CA ILE A 493 -13.71 21.97 -3.45
C ILE A 493 -13.51 23.05 -2.39
N GLU A 494 -14.44 23.14 -1.43
CA GLU A 494 -14.35 24.06 -0.29
C GLU A 494 -13.04 23.88 0.49
N TYR A 495 -12.67 22.63 0.81
CA TYR A 495 -11.41 22.33 1.48
C TYR A 495 -10.19 22.74 0.64
N LEU A 496 -10.21 22.49 -0.67
CA LEU A 496 -9.10 22.87 -1.56
C LEU A 496 -8.93 24.40 -1.62
N GLU A 497 -10.02 25.16 -1.66
CA GLU A 497 -9.98 26.63 -1.66
C GLU A 497 -9.42 27.19 -0.34
N LEU A 498 -9.84 26.63 0.80
CA LEU A 498 -9.28 26.96 2.11
C LEU A 498 -7.79 26.64 2.19
N LEU A 499 -7.38 25.46 1.71
CA LEU A 499 -5.98 25.05 1.68
C LEU A 499 -5.13 25.98 0.81
N LYS A 500 -5.61 26.33 -0.39
CA LYS A 500 -4.93 27.28 -1.28
C LYS A 500 -4.80 28.65 -0.63
N THR A 501 -5.87 29.15 -0.01
CA THR A 501 -5.89 30.43 0.70
C THR A 501 -4.87 30.45 1.83
N TYR A 502 -4.86 29.41 2.68
CA TYR A 502 -3.87 29.25 3.73
C TYR A 502 -2.43 29.24 3.19
N CYS A 503 -2.20 28.57 2.06
CA CYS A 503 -0.87 28.47 1.47
C CYS A 503 -0.40 29.75 0.79
N THR A 504 -1.29 30.59 0.24
CA THR A 504 -0.91 31.79 -0.54
C THR A 504 -0.79 33.06 0.29
N ILE A 505 -1.32 33.10 1.51
CA ILE A 505 -1.19 34.26 2.40
C ILE A 505 0.29 34.57 2.69
N GLU A 506 0.73 35.79 2.34
CA GLU A 506 2.12 36.27 2.56
C GLU A 506 2.47 36.47 4.04
N LYS A 507 1.46 36.67 4.90
CA LYS A 507 1.71 36.78 6.34
C LYS A 507 2.28 35.47 6.84
N SER A 508 3.48 35.58 7.38
CA SER A 508 4.21 34.51 8.04
C SER A 508 3.46 34.07 9.31
N PHE A 509 2.34 33.37 9.15
CA PHE A 509 1.71 32.57 10.19
C PHE A 509 2.56 31.34 10.43
N TYR A 510 3.82 31.58 10.83
CA TYR A 510 4.58 30.59 11.54
C TYR A 510 4.07 30.65 12.97
N SER A 511 3.36 29.61 13.40
CA SER A 511 3.14 29.40 14.83
C SER A 511 4.48 29.50 15.58
N LYS A 512 4.46 29.80 16.89
CA LYS A 512 5.70 29.80 17.69
C LYS A 512 6.49 28.48 17.55
N GLU A 513 5.79 27.38 17.28
CA GLU A 513 6.34 26.03 17.01
C GLU A 513 7.05 25.96 15.65
N GLU A 514 6.49 26.55 14.58
CA GLU A 514 7.12 26.57 13.26
C GLU A 514 8.44 27.39 13.20
N LYS A 515 8.58 28.44 14.02
CA LYS A 515 9.84 29.21 14.10
C LYS A 515 11.00 28.44 14.72
N TYR A 516 10.72 27.46 15.58
CA TYR A 516 11.75 26.65 16.23
C TYR A 516 12.32 25.57 15.30
N ASN A 517 11.49 24.99 14.42
CA ASN A 517 11.91 23.91 13.50
C ASN A 517 12.64 24.39 12.24
N TYR A 518 12.67 25.69 11.96
CA TYR A 518 13.47 26.23 10.84
C TYR A 518 14.99 26.00 11.04
N PHE A 519 15.43 25.72 12.28
CA PHE A 519 16.83 25.50 12.63
C PHE A 519 17.17 24.03 12.98
N SER A 520 16.21 23.10 12.96
CA SER A 520 16.49 21.66 13.14
C SER A 520 16.72 20.97 11.79
N LEU A 521 17.80 20.21 11.68
CA LEU A 521 18.12 19.42 10.47
C LEU A 521 17.20 18.18 10.29
N ALA A 522 16.47 17.80 11.35
CA ALA A 522 15.38 16.84 11.30
C ALA A 522 14.06 17.60 11.17
N GLN A 523 13.28 17.29 10.13
CA GLN A 523 11.96 17.88 9.93
C GLN A 523 10.92 17.02 10.67
N ASP A 524 10.37 17.55 11.77
CA ASP A 524 9.25 16.87 12.47
C ASP A 524 7.94 16.92 11.67
N ASN A 525 7.88 17.68 10.58
CA ASN A 525 6.75 17.82 9.67
C ASN A 525 7.17 18.37 8.30
N PHE A 526 6.30 18.22 7.30
CA PHE A 526 6.52 18.61 5.90
C PHE A 526 5.59 19.76 5.44
N LEU A 527 5.12 20.59 6.38
CA LEU A 527 4.16 21.66 6.08
C LEU A 527 4.70 22.69 5.08
N TYR A 528 6.01 22.96 5.14
CA TYR A 528 6.68 23.84 4.17
C TYR A 528 6.56 23.29 2.74
N GLY A 529 6.74 21.99 2.55
CA GLY A 529 6.58 21.34 1.25
C GLY A 529 5.15 21.46 0.70
N VAL A 530 4.14 21.35 1.57
CA VAL A 530 2.73 21.59 1.22
C VAL A 530 2.52 23.04 0.79
N LYS A 531 2.97 24.02 1.58
CA LYS A 531 2.85 25.45 1.25
C LYS A 531 3.56 25.78 -0.07
N GLU A 532 4.78 25.29 -0.28
CA GLU A 532 5.52 25.51 -1.52
C GLU A 532 4.79 24.93 -2.73
N TYR A 533 4.17 23.76 -2.62
CA TYR A 533 3.43 23.14 -3.73
C TYR A 533 2.28 24.03 -4.19
N PHE A 534 1.48 24.55 -3.26
CA PHE A 534 0.34 25.43 -3.58
C PHE A 534 0.73 26.89 -3.88
N LYS A 535 1.97 27.31 -3.53
CA LYS A 535 2.53 28.61 -3.93
C LYS A 535 3.16 28.60 -5.32
N GLN A 536 3.59 27.45 -5.83
CA GLN A 536 4.26 27.37 -7.12
C GLN A 536 3.33 27.90 -8.23
N GLY A 537 3.82 28.89 -8.97
CA GLY A 537 3.18 29.36 -10.20
C GLY A 537 3.36 28.35 -11.34
N GLU A 538 2.74 28.63 -12.48
CA GLU A 538 2.90 27.81 -13.68
C GLU A 538 4.40 27.65 -14.03
N THR A 539 4.86 26.41 -14.11
CA THR A 539 6.19 26.11 -14.67
C THR A 539 6.24 26.52 -16.14
N TYR A 540 7.44 26.72 -16.68
CA TYR A 540 7.62 27.06 -18.09
C TYR A 540 6.91 26.06 -19.02
N ASP A 541 7.05 24.75 -18.78
CA ASP A 541 6.45 23.73 -19.62
C ASP A 541 4.92 23.68 -19.48
N THR A 542 4.38 23.80 -18.26
CA THR A 542 2.91 23.90 -18.07
C THR A 542 2.33 25.15 -18.71
N ASN A 543 3.06 26.26 -18.70
CA ASN A 543 2.66 27.48 -19.38
C ASN A 543 2.69 27.28 -20.91
N LEU A 544 3.73 26.64 -21.46
CA LEU A 544 3.76 26.30 -22.88
C LEU A 544 2.62 25.35 -23.29
N ASN A 545 2.30 24.35 -22.46
CA ASN A 545 1.17 23.44 -22.70
C ASN A 545 -0.16 24.21 -22.76
N LYS A 546 -0.33 25.22 -21.89
CA LYS A 546 -1.50 26.08 -21.87
C LYS A 546 -1.57 27.02 -23.08
N ILE A 547 -0.44 27.58 -23.52
CA ILE A 547 -0.42 28.55 -24.61
C ILE A 547 -0.51 27.87 -25.99
N TYR A 548 0.20 26.76 -26.21
CA TYR A 548 0.39 26.15 -27.53
C TYR A 548 -0.04 24.67 -27.61
N GLY A 549 -0.57 24.10 -26.55
CA GLY A 549 -0.87 22.68 -26.44
C GLY A 549 0.33 21.84 -25.96
N TYR A 550 0.03 20.60 -25.57
CA TYR A 550 1.01 19.67 -25.02
C TYR A 550 1.99 19.16 -26.09
N LEU A 551 3.14 18.67 -25.62
CA LEU A 551 4.19 18.19 -26.51
C LEU A 551 3.80 16.83 -27.13
N LYS A 552 3.85 16.73 -28.45
CA LYS A 552 3.33 15.58 -29.21
C LYS A 552 4.34 15.00 -30.17
N ILE A 553 4.39 13.67 -30.25
CA ILE A 553 5.03 12.98 -31.37
C ILE A 553 4.12 13.08 -32.61
N PRO A 554 4.69 13.09 -33.83
CA PRO A 554 3.88 13.01 -35.05
C PRO A 554 3.01 11.75 -35.04
N GLU A 555 1.70 11.89 -35.31
CA GLU A 555 0.75 10.76 -35.35
C GLU A 555 1.16 9.67 -36.36
N TYR A 556 1.71 10.09 -37.52
CA TYR A 556 2.31 9.21 -38.51
C TYR A 556 3.40 9.94 -39.29
N LEU A 557 4.30 9.17 -39.91
CA LEU A 557 5.36 9.64 -40.80
C LEU A 557 5.15 9.04 -42.19
N LYS A 558 5.33 9.85 -43.24
CA LYS A 558 5.39 9.38 -44.63
C LYS A 558 6.79 8.87 -44.96
N ASP A 559 6.91 7.97 -45.94
CA ASP A 559 8.18 7.39 -46.38
C ASP A 559 9.26 8.44 -46.72
N LEU A 560 8.86 9.58 -47.30
CA LEU A 560 9.75 10.70 -47.63
C LEU A 560 10.19 11.51 -46.39
N GLU A 561 9.38 11.52 -45.33
CA GLU A 561 9.66 12.29 -44.10
C GLU A 561 10.71 11.60 -43.20
N VAL A 562 11.12 10.37 -43.54
CA VAL A 562 12.16 9.59 -42.85
C VAL A 562 13.50 9.59 -43.59
N ASP A 563 13.58 10.28 -44.74
CA ASP A 563 14.82 10.43 -45.51
C ASP A 563 15.80 11.37 -44.77
N ALA A 564 17.03 10.89 -44.56
CA ALA A 564 18.08 11.61 -43.84
C ALA A 564 18.47 12.94 -44.51
N GLU A 565 18.32 13.08 -45.83
CA GLU A 565 18.61 14.34 -46.53
C GLU A 565 17.51 15.39 -46.27
N LEU A 566 16.24 14.96 -46.18
CA LEU A 566 15.10 15.84 -45.89
C LEU A 566 15.09 16.29 -44.42
N LEU A 567 15.54 15.43 -43.49
CA LEU A 567 15.66 15.76 -42.06
C LEU A 567 16.79 16.76 -41.75
N ASN A 568 17.77 16.91 -42.64
CA ASN A 568 18.89 17.85 -42.50
C ASN A 568 18.68 19.18 -43.23
N LYS A 569 17.49 19.41 -43.79
CA LYS A 569 17.19 20.64 -44.53
C LYS A 569 17.20 21.85 -43.58
N GLU A 570 17.62 23.00 -44.09
CA GLU A 570 17.74 24.22 -43.29
C GLU A 570 16.34 24.70 -42.84
N VAL A 571 16.10 24.63 -41.54
CA VAL A 571 14.87 25.09 -40.89
C VAL A 571 15.17 26.37 -40.12
N ILE A 572 14.31 27.36 -40.30
CA ILE A 572 14.43 28.61 -39.57
C ILE A 572 13.72 28.44 -38.24
N ARG A 573 14.53 28.24 -37.21
CA ARG A 573 14.10 28.21 -35.81
C ARG A 573 14.32 29.59 -35.18
N ILE A 574 13.22 30.28 -34.89
CA ILE A 574 13.23 31.67 -34.43
C ILE A 574 13.32 31.70 -32.88
N ASN A 575 14.49 32.09 -32.36
CA ASN A 575 14.74 32.33 -30.92
C ASN A 575 15.41 33.70 -30.68
N SER A 576 15.50 34.13 -29.42
CA SER A 576 16.05 35.44 -29.04
C SER A 576 17.53 35.64 -29.36
N GLU A 577 18.31 34.57 -29.53
CA GLU A 577 19.75 34.66 -29.83
C GLU A 577 20.04 34.75 -31.34
N LYS A 578 19.07 34.39 -32.20
CA LYS A 578 19.15 34.43 -33.67
C LYS A 578 18.51 35.69 -34.29
N GLU A 579 18.42 36.80 -33.56
CA GLU A 579 17.98 38.10 -34.11
C GLU A 579 18.77 38.55 -35.35
N VAL A 580 19.99 38.03 -35.55
CA VAL A 580 20.83 38.31 -36.73
C VAL A 580 20.29 37.64 -38.02
N GLU A 581 19.60 36.50 -37.93
CA GLU A 581 18.98 35.82 -39.10
C GLU A 581 17.56 36.33 -39.39
N ILE A 582 16.81 36.78 -38.37
CA ILE A 582 15.44 37.33 -38.51
C ILE A 582 15.44 38.58 -39.40
N ASN A 583 16.45 39.45 -39.25
CA ASN A 583 16.58 40.64 -40.11
C ASN A 583 16.81 40.31 -41.61
N ASN A 584 17.17 39.07 -41.95
CA ASN A 584 17.36 38.62 -43.33
C ASN A 584 16.26 37.68 -43.84
N PHE A 585 15.43 37.09 -42.96
CA PHE A 585 14.31 36.24 -43.38
C PHE A 585 13.04 37.06 -43.54
N ILE A 586 12.77 37.46 -44.79
CA ILE A 586 11.55 38.17 -45.18
C ILE A 586 10.56 37.15 -45.75
N LEU A 587 9.33 37.16 -45.23
CA LEU A 587 8.25 36.37 -45.80
C LEU A 587 8.00 36.82 -47.25
N ASN A 588 8.22 35.91 -48.21
CA ASN A 588 8.18 36.27 -49.61
C ASN A 588 6.75 36.15 -50.17
N LYS A 589 6.09 37.30 -50.34
CA LYS A 589 4.72 37.41 -50.88
C LYS A 589 4.56 36.83 -52.28
N SER A 590 5.63 36.76 -53.08
CA SER A 590 5.61 36.20 -54.45
C SER A 590 5.57 34.67 -54.51
N MET A 591 5.60 33.96 -53.37
CA MET A 591 5.52 32.49 -53.33
C MET A 591 4.12 31.93 -53.63
N CYS A 592 3.08 32.77 -53.72
CA CYS A 592 1.68 32.35 -53.60
C CYS A 592 1.01 31.66 -54.79
N ASN A 593 1.71 31.36 -55.89
CA ASN A 593 1.09 30.65 -57.00
C ASN A 593 1.06 29.13 -56.79
N ASP A 594 2.13 28.50 -56.26
CA ASP A 594 2.21 27.03 -56.10
C ASP A 594 2.90 26.57 -54.79
N ASN A 595 3.38 27.48 -53.93
CA ASN A 595 4.17 27.16 -52.73
C ASN A 595 3.53 27.70 -51.45
N LYS A 596 3.91 27.13 -50.30
CA LYS A 596 3.42 27.57 -48.99
C LYS A 596 4.51 27.46 -47.93
N TYR A 597 4.36 28.21 -46.86
CA TYR A 597 5.17 27.99 -45.67
C TYR A 597 4.48 26.94 -44.79
N ILE A 598 5.26 26.04 -44.21
CA ILE A 598 4.83 25.16 -43.13
C ILE A 598 5.50 25.63 -41.85
N TRP A 599 4.76 25.61 -40.74
CA TRP A 599 5.23 26.11 -39.46
C TRP A 599 4.83 25.18 -38.32
N LEU A 600 5.59 25.25 -37.22
CA LEU A 600 5.24 24.64 -35.95
C LEU A 600 5.84 25.41 -34.76
N ILE A 601 5.31 25.12 -33.57
CA ILE A 601 5.92 25.48 -32.30
C ILE A 601 6.64 24.24 -31.75
N ASP A 602 7.95 24.36 -31.52
CA ASP A 602 8.77 23.25 -31.04
C ASP A 602 8.62 23.01 -29.53
N LYS A 603 9.36 22.03 -29.01
CA LYS A 603 9.35 21.65 -27.59
C LYS A 603 9.67 22.81 -26.63
N ASP A 604 10.53 23.72 -27.06
CA ASP A 604 11.00 24.86 -26.27
C ASP A 604 10.15 26.10 -26.57
N GLY A 605 9.02 25.96 -27.27
CA GLY A 605 8.10 27.05 -27.55
C GLY A 605 8.58 28.01 -28.64
N PHE A 606 9.58 27.67 -29.45
CA PHE A 606 10.05 28.52 -30.55
C PHE A 606 9.28 28.25 -31.83
N LEU A 607 9.12 29.31 -32.64
CA LEU A 607 8.51 29.21 -33.96
C LEU A 607 9.53 28.64 -34.94
N CYS A 608 9.22 27.50 -35.54
CA CYS A 608 9.98 26.92 -36.62
C CYS A 608 9.17 27.05 -37.92
N ILE A 609 9.79 27.57 -38.98
CA ILE A 609 9.14 27.80 -40.27
C ILE A 609 10.08 27.42 -41.42
N THR A 610 9.51 26.83 -42.48
CA THR A 610 10.25 26.51 -43.71
C THR A 610 9.33 26.51 -44.93
N ASN A 611 9.91 26.49 -46.12
CA ASN A 611 9.20 26.47 -47.39
C ASN A 611 8.83 25.05 -47.78
N GLU A 612 7.56 24.81 -48.09
CA GLU A 612 7.10 23.58 -48.75
C GLU A 612 6.78 23.90 -50.23
N TYR A 613 7.51 23.24 -51.13
CA TYR A 613 7.33 23.36 -52.57
C TYR A 613 6.44 22.24 -53.10
N GLU A 614 5.62 22.53 -54.12
CA GLU A 614 4.67 21.55 -54.69
C GLU A 614 5.34 20.23 -55.14
N TRP A 615 6.57 20.32 -55.64
CA TRP A 615 7.36 19.16 -56.10
C TRP A 615 8.15 18.44 -54.99
N THR A 616 8.21 18.99 -53.78
CA THR A 616 8.87 18.37 -52.61
C THR A 616 8.00 18.58 -51.36
N THR A 617 7.09 17.66 -51.08
CA THR A 617 6.34 17.66 -49.81
C THR A 617 7.25 17.19 -48.69
N ILE A 618 7.81 18.13 -47.95
CA ILE A 618 8.77 17.90 -46.87
C ILE A 618 8.02 17.47 -45.60
N GLY A 619 6.77 17.93 -45.42
CA GLY A 619 5.92 17.58 -44.29
C GLY A 619 6.31 18.25 -42.97
N HIS A 620 5.35 18.45 -42.07
CA HIS A 620 5.60 19.07 -40.76
C HIS A 620 6.65 18.35 -39.88
N PRO A 621 6.75 17.01 -39.86
CA PRO A 621 7.71 16.32 -38.98
C PRO A 621 9.18 16.62 -39.30
N THR A 622 9.51 16.96 -40.56
CA THR A 622 10.90 17.26 -40.94
C THR A 622 11.38 18.59 -40.37
N ILE A 623 10.48 19.51 -40.02
CA ILE A 623 10.81 20.82 -39.42
C ILE A 623 11.53 20.64 -38.06
N THR A 624 11.20 19.61 -37.30
CA THR A 624 11.83 19.29 -36.01
C THR A 624 12.78 18.10 -36.08
N GLY A 625 13.09 17.60 -37.27
CA GLY A 625 13.85 16.36 -37.42
C GLY A 625 13.16 15.15 -36.79
N GLY A 626 11.82 15.11 -36.80
CA GLY A 626 11.01 14.07 -36.15
C GLY A 626 10.85 14.24 -34.63
N MET A 627 11.42 15.29 -34.02
CA MET A 627 11.23 15.56 -32.60
C MET A 627 9.80 16.05 -32.31
N PRO A 628 9.31 15.84 -31.08
CA PRO A 628 8.00 16.32 -30.68
C PRO A 628 7.80 17.84 -30.87
N ALA A 629 6.59 18.23 -31.24
CA ALA A 629 6.15 19.62 -31.42
C ALA A 629 4.76 19.81 -30.77
N ARG A 630 4.32 21.06 -30.63
CA ARG A 630 3.08 21.41 -29.90
C ARG A 630 1.90 21.61 -30.85
N ILE A 631 1.99 22.63 -31.69
CA ILE A 631 1.00 22.97 -32.72
C ILE A 631 1.71 23.37 -34.00
N GLY A 632 1.08 23.14 -35.16
CA GLY A 632 1.58 23.63 -36.44
C GLY A 632 0.53 23.77 -37.52
N GLY A 633 0.95 24.22 -38.69
CA GLY A 633 0.05 24.39 -39.82
C GLY A 633 0.72 25.00 -41.04
N GLU A 634 -0.07 25.67 -41.86
CA GLU A 634 0.39 26.33 -43.08
C GLU A 634 0.27 27.86 -42.93
N LEU A 635 1.13 28.57 -43.65
CA LEU A 635 1.11 30.02 -43.78
C LEU A 635 1.10 30.38 -45.26
N LYS A 636 0.08 31.15 -45.70
CA LYS A 636 -0.12 31.56 -47.09
C LYS A 636 -0.46 33.05 -47.17
N PHE A 637 0.00 33.76 -48.19
CA PHE A 637 -0.36 35.17 -48.38
C PHE A 637 -1.60 35.29 -49.26
N ASN A 638 -2.61 36.03 -48.78
CA ASN A 638 -3.81 36.35 -49.53
C ASN A 638 -3.62 37.73 -50.19
N GLU A 639 -3.45 37.74 -51.51
CA GLU A 639 -3.22 38.96 -52.29
C GLU A 639 -4.42 39.92 -52.25
N SER A 640 -5.65 39.41 -52.13
CA SER A 640 -6.86 40.24 -52.16
C SER A 640 -7.07 41.05 -50.88
N GLU A 641 -6.66 40.50 -49.74
CA GLU A 641 -6.77 41.14 -48.41
C GLU A 641 -5.44 41.74 -47.94
N GLU A 642 -4.36 41.58 -48.71
CA GLU A 642 -2.96 41.91 -48.34
C GLU A 642 -2.57 41.40 -46.94
N VAL A 643 -2.94 40.15 -46.63
CA VAL A 643 -2.77 39.55 -45.30
C VAL A 643 -2.21 38.13 -45.41
N TRP A 644 -1.37 37.74 -44.45
CA TRP A 644 -0.96 36.35 -44.26
C TRP A 644 -2.03 35.57 -43.50
N ILE A 645 -2.48 34.47 -44.08
CA ILE A 645 -3.39 33.51 -43.48
C ILE A 645 -2.57 32.44 -42.76
N ILE A 646 -2.72 32.38 -41.44
CA ILE A 646 -2.18 31.32 -40.58
C ILE A 646 -3.29 30.31 -40.35
N ASN A 647 -3.07 29.05 -40.71
CA ASN A 647 -4.00 27.97 -40.38
C ASN A 647 -3.34 26.88 -39.54
N ASN A 648 -4.15 25.94 -39.06
CA ASN A 648 -3.75 24.72 -38.35
C ASN A 648 -3.71 23.48 -39.23
N LYS A 649 -3.43 23.61 -40.54
CA LYS A 649 -3.46 22.47 -41.47
C LYS A 649 -2.28 21.51 -41.29
N SER A 650 -2.20 20.88 -40.12
CA SER A 650 -1.27 19.82 -39.78
C SER A 650 -2.04 18.64 -39.22
N GLY A 651 -2.19 17.59 -40.04
CA GLY A 651 -2.72 16.31 -39.57
C GLY A 651 -1.74 15.51 -38.71
N ARG A 652 -0.64 16.10 -38.23
CA ARG A 652 0.33 15.43 -37.33
C ARG A 652 0.37 16.06 -35.94
N PHE A 653 0.08 17.36 -35.87
CA PHE A 653 0.26 18.15 -34.65
C PHE A 653 -0.97 18.98 -34.28
N SER A 654 -2.00 19.05 -35.13
CA SER A 654 -3.12 19.99 -34.92
C SER A 654 -4.51 19.40 -35.15
N LEU A 655 -4.79 18.84 -36.32
CA LEU A 655 -6.18 18.59 -36.76
C LEU A 655 -6.91 17.45 -36.04
N PHE A 656 -6.21 16.40 -35.62
CA PHE A 656 -6.86 15.17 -35.11
C PHE A 656 -6.87 15.03 -33.58
N GLU A 657 -6.12 15.87 -32.86
CA GLU A 657 -5.87 15.65 -31.44
C GLU A 657 -6.27 16.80 -30.50
N TYR A 658 -6.73 17.93 -31.06
CA TYR A 658 -7.22 19.07 -30.27
C TYR A 658 -8.70 19.29 -30.59
N THR A 659 -9.49 19.76 -29.63
CA THR A 659 -10.86 20.22 -29.93
C THR A 659 -10.82 21.46 -30.83
N ILE A 660 -11.95 21.81 -31.44
CA ILE A 660 -12.02 23.02 -32.28
C ILE A 660 -11.72 24.27 -31.44
N GLU A 661 -12.18 24.33 -30.18
CA GLU A 661 -11.87 25.45 -29.29
C GLU A 661 -10.37 25.54 -28.97
N GLU A 662 -9.72 24.42 -28.66
CA GLU A 662 -8.28 24.35 -28.40
C GLU A 662 -7.47 24.78 -29.63
N GLN A 663 -7.86 24.32 -30.83
CA GLN A 663 -7.23 24.70 -32.08
C GLN A 663 -7.33 26.22 -32.30
N GLU A 664 -8.52 26.81 -32.11
CA GLU A 664 -8.72 28.26 -32.19
C GLU A 664 -7.84 29.02 -31.20
N GLU A 665 -7.80 28.60 -29.94
CA GLU A 665 -6.99 29.24 -28.90
C GLU A 665 -5.50 29.20 -29.24
N TYR A 666 -4.96 28.02 -29.56
CA TYR A 666 -3.53 27.83 -29.76
C TYR A 666 -3.00 28.50 -31.04
N ILE A 667 -3.77 28.53 -32.14
CA ILE A 667 -3.37 29.27 -33.35
C ILE A 667 -3.37 30.78 -33.06
N ASN A 668 -4.40 31.29 -32.38
CA ASN A 668 -4.47 32.70 -31.99
C ASN A 668 -3.29 33.09 -31.09
N ASN A 669 -2.92 32.20 -30.16
CA ASN A 669 -1.73 32.37 -29.33
C ASN A 669 -0.44 32.35 -30.17
N ALA A 670 -0.29 31.43 -31.12
CA ALA A 670 0.85 31.42 -32.04
C ALA A 670 0.94 32.72 -32.85
N MET A 671 -0.18 33.22 -33.39
CA MET A 671 -0.23 34.50 -34.10
C MET A 671 0.21 35.66 -33.20
N LYS A 672 -0.39 35.76 -32.01
CA LYS A 672 -0.17 36.85 -31.05
C LYS A 672 1.24 36.89 -30.48
N TYR A 673 1.78 35.74 -30.09
CA TYR A 673 3.04 35.64 -29.34
C TYR A 673 4.25 35.28 -30.21
N LYS A 674 4.05 34.84 -31.45
CA LYS A 674 5.14 34.45 -32.36
C LYS A 674 5.09 35.25 -33.66
N PHE A 675 4.04 35.13 -34.47
CA PHE A 675 4.04 35.76 -35.79
C PHE A 675 4.06 37.30 -35.74
N ILE A 676 3.17 37.93 -34.97
CA ILE A 676 3.10 39.39 -34.88
C ILE A 676 4.42 40.00 -34.33
N PRO A 677 5.01 39.49 -33.22
CA PRO A 677 6.28 40.02 -32.71
C PRO A 677 7.46 39.82 -33.65
N PHE A 678 7.54 38.68 -34.35
CA PHE A 678 8.69 38.37 -35.21
C PHE A 678 8.58 38.98 -36.62
N PHE A 679 7.36 39.29 -37.09
CA PHE A 679 7.10 39.91 -38.39
C PHE A 679 6.24 41.16 -38.25
N PRO A 680 6.72 42.22 -37.58
CA PRO A 680 5.91 43.38 -37.19
C PRO A 680 5.39 44.22 -38.37
N ASN A 681 5.99 44.08 -39.56
CA ASN A 681 5.61 44.80 -40.78
C ASN A 681 4.53 44.07 -41.60
N GLU A 682 4.13 42.86 -41.19
CA GLU A 682 3.17 42.02 -41.89
C GLU A 682 1.83 41.99 -41.16
N LYS A 683 0.74 41.80 -41.90
CA LYS A 683 -0.60 41.61 -41.33
C LYS A 683 -0.93 40.11 -41.32
N PHE A 684 -1.51 39.63 -40.23
CA PHE A 684 -1.89 38.23 -40.06
C PHE A 684 -3.37 38.07 -39.74
N LYS A 685 -3.96 36.95 -40.19
CA LYS A 685 -5.32 36.52 -39.89
C LYS A 685 -5.33 35.00 -39.70
N CYS A 686 -5.98 34.53 -38.66
CA CYS A 686 -6.14 33.10 -38.40
C CYS A 686 -7.29 32.52 -39.23
N GLU A 687 -7.10 31.34 -39.78
CA GLU A 687 -8.15 30.50 -40.37
C GLU A 687 -8.09 29.12 -39.73
N VAL A 688 -9.12 28.75 -38.97
CA VAL A 688 -9.19 27.43 -38.35
C VAL A 688 -9.90 26.48 -39.30
N LEU A 689 -9.20 25.42 -39.68
CA LEU A 689 -9.75 24.39 -40.54
C LEU A 689 -10.34 23.30 -39.66
N SER A 690 -11.66 23.12 -39.77
CA SER A 690 -12.35 22.00 -39.14
C SER A 690 -12.43 20.82 -40.11
N ILE A 691 -11.95 19.66 -39.66
CA ILE A 691 -12.32 18.37 -40.24
C ILE A 691 -13.41 17.82 -39.31
N PRO A 692 -14.60 17.43 -39.81
CA PRO A 692 -15.58 16.77 -38.97
C PRO A 692 -14.96 15.47 -38.44
N LEU A 693 -14.86 15.36 -37.11
CA LEU A 693 -14.55 14.09 -36.43
C LEU A 693 -15.62 13.08 -36.87
N GLY A 694 -15.22 12.11 -37.68
CA GLY A 694 -16.07 11.04 -38.19
C GLY A 694 -16.24 9.91 -37.19
#